data_AF-A0A3A8ZBY9-F1
#
_entry.id   AF-A0A3A8ZBY9-F1
#
_cell.length_a   1.000
_cell.length_b   1.000
_cell.length_c   1.000
_cell.angle_alpha   90.00
_cell.angle_beta   90.00
_cell.angle_gamma   90.00
#
_symmetry.space_group_name_H-M   'P 1'
#
loop_
_entity.id
_entity.type
_entity.pdbx_description
1 polymer ?
#
loop_
_entity_poly.entity_id
_entity_poly.type
_entity_poly.pdbx_seq_one_letter_code
_entity_poly.pdbx_strand_id
1 'polypeptide(L)'
;METISFLNEDGTFVIEQPENYSGLYFPAAGENGLKSCLSPNLGGDSKLNQNAFLLEPVSIENLHNNRSTRNFWCRTEWGAWSVTGASAEEEGKKYTELQDKSSLEAGFMWQSVTRQSKKYQMKAVVTSFVPVSRNVEIMHVQINNTGRIMQEITPIAAVPVFGRSADNIRDHRHVTSLLHRIKTTDYGVYVKPTLSFDERGHQKNDLTYFVCGITGSGEKPAGFYPTVEEYIGEGGTFTNPYQVWQNGDGTPAGAEIEGKEAMGGIRFTPVRLDAGGSVSYTVIMGITEKEEEIEEIVKSFQTAEKTMEELEKTKKYWQEKVNTRYYTGDGRFDCFLRWVSFQPILRRIYGCSFLPHHDYGRGGRGWRDLWQDCLSLLIMNPDDVRTMIVGNYGGVRIDGTNATIIGSGQGEFIADRNGIARVWMDHGVWPFMTTKLYIDQTGDVDILKENVCYFKDEQAERGRSRDLQWDAESGTKQRCEDDSIYGGSILEHLLLQHLCAFYDTGAHNHILLRGADWNDALDMAAENGESVAFTCAYAGNLSQMAELLTVLREKYGWEKAELLEEIRILLKDDAALYDDASAKQGLLQEYVALCRHHVSGRKIEVSLQELAENLEHKAEWIKGHIRKTEWIDGKEGGGWFNGYYDNDGQPLEGYSGEETRMMLTGQVFAVMSKTAQEQQVEKICESADRYLYNKEIGGYRLNTNFHEEKFNMGRMFSFAYGEKENGAVFSHMTVMYANALYQRGFVKEGHKALKTLADTSLNFETSKIYPGIPEYFNGDGRGMYNYLTGAASWYMLTVVTEVFGVHGEIGRMAIRPKLVSEQFDAEGNARISLCFAGKNFDITYKNPQKLDYGQYAVKKAVCDETLALECDSASAYLGRDEIGSMEGAGHRIEIELG
;
A
#
# COMPACT_ATOMS: atom_id res chain seq x y z
N MET A 1 -31.03 7.38 0.98
CA MET A 1 -30.24 6.56 1.91
C MET A 1 -28.87 6.45 1.31
N GLU A 2 -27.81 6.63 2.10
CA GLU A 2 -26.45 6.35 1.65
C GLU A 2 -26.30 4.84 1.42
N THR A 3 -25.62 4.43 0.35
CA THR A 3 -25.45 3.01 0.00
C THR A 3 -24.52 2.28 0.98
N ILE A 4 -23.52 2.99 1.53
CA ILE A 4 -22.70 2.56 2.65
C ILE A 4 -22.95 3.50 3.83
N SER A 5 -23.12 2.94 5.03
CA SER A 5 -23.25 3.72 6.27
C SER A 5 -22.27 3.20 7.32
N PHE A 6 -21.57 4.10 8.01
CA PHE A 6 -20.78 3.74 9.19
C PHE A 6 -21.70 3.54 10.39
N LEU A 7 -21.42 2.50 11.18
CA LEU A 7 -22.21 2.12 12.35
C LEU A 7 -21.66 2.69 13.66
N ASN A 8 -20.39 3.06 13.67
CA ASN A 8 -19.67 3.57 14.84
C ASN A 8 -18.40 4.33 14.43
N GLU A 9 -17.77 5.00 15.39
CA GLU A 9 -16.48 5.68 15.24
C GLU A 9 -15.29 4.71 15.07
N ASP A 10 -15.53 3.40 15.19
CA ASP A 10 -14.51 2.38 15.02
C ASP A 10 -14.31 1.98 13.54
N GLY A 11 -15.00 2.66 12.62
CA GLY A 11 -14.90 2.45 11.18
C GLY A 11 -15.72 1.26 10.66
N THR A 12 -16.56 0.64 11.49
CA THR A 12 -17.44 -0.45 11.05
C THR A 12 -18.49 0.11 10.09
N PHE A 13 -18.69 -0.54 8.95
CA PHE A 13 -19.68 -0.10 7.95
C PHE A 13 -20.64 -1.22 7.54
N VAL A 14 -21.80 -0.83 7.01
CA VAL A 14 -22.80 -1.73 6.44
C VAL A 14 -23.18 -1.30 5.02
N ILE A 15 -23.49 -2.28 4.17
CA ILE A 15 -24.06 -2.11 2.82
C ILE A 15 -25.19 -3.13 2.58
N GLU A 16 -26.26 -2.69 1.94
CA GLU A 16 -27.38 -3.54 1.54
C GLU A 16 -27.21 -4.04 0.11
N GLN A 17 -27.65 -5.27 -0.15
CA GLN A 17 -27.52 -5.95 -1.45
C GLN A 17 -26.13 -5.82 -2.12
N PRO A 18 -25.03 -6.04 -1.37
CA PRO A 18 -23.67 -5.79 -1.86
C PRO A 18 -23.33 -6.56 -3.14
N GLU A 19 -23.89 -7.75 -3.36
CA GLU A 19 -23.64 -8.54 -4.57
C GLU A 19 -24.16 -7.88 -5.87
N ASN A 20 -24.97 -6.83 -5.78
CA ASN A 20 -25.46 -6.08 -6.94
C ASN A 20 -24.40 -5.12 -7.51
N TYR A 21 -23.26 -4.97 -6.84
CA TYR A 21 -22.16 -4.12 -7.28
C TYR A 21 -20.95 -4.97 -7.65
N SER A 22 -20.61 -5.00 -8.94
CA SER A 22 -19.46 -5.76 -9.46
C SER A 22 -18.15 -5.25 -8.87
N GLY A 23 -17.16 -6.15 -8.76
CA GLY A 23 -15.78 -5.80 -8.39
C GLY A 23 -15.54 -5.46 -6.91
N LEU A 24 -16.55 -5.63 -6.04
CA LEU A 24 -16.35 -5.52 -4.60
C LEU A 24 -15.60 -6.72 -4.05
N TYR A 25 -14.58 -6.45 -3.23
CA TYR A 25 -13.85 -7.44 -2.46
C TYR A 25 -13.30 -6.83 -1.18
N PHE A 26 -13.06 -7.68 -0.19
CA PHE A 26 -12.57 -7.35 1.14
C PHE A 26 -11.34 -8.20 1.47
N PRO A 27 -10.22 -7.60 1.92
CA PRO A 27 -9.07 -8.36 2.40
C PRO A 27 -9.41 -9.07 3.71
N ALA A 28 -8.82 -10.24 3.96
CA ALA A 28 -8.85 -10.94 5.25
C ALA A 28 -7.47 -11.58 5.49
N ALA A 29 -6.71 -11.10 6.47
CA ALA A 29 -5.34 -11.59 6.72
C ALA A 29 -4.94 -11.47 8.20
N GLY A 30 -3.91 -12.24 8.57
CA GLY A 30 -3.21 -12.18 9.85
C GLY A 30 -1.72 -11.88 9.67
N GLU A 31 -0.97 -11.71 10.75
CA GLU A 31 0.48 -11.46 10.65
C GLU A 31 1.30 -12.72 10.34
N ASN A 32 0.72 -13.92 10.49
CA ASN A 32 1.38 -15.21 10.28
C ASN A 32 1.39 -15.69 8.81
N GLY A 33 0.90 -14.89 7.86
CA GLY A 33 1.18 -15.08 6.42
C GLY A 33 -0.01 -15.39 5.51
N LEU A 34 -1.12 -15.93 6.01
CA LEU A 34 -2.32 -16.20 5.21
C LEU A 34 -2.99 -14.89 4.80
N LYS A 35 -3.28 -14.80 3.51
CA LYS A 35 -3.88 -13.64 2.85
C LYS A 35 -5.07 -14.10 2.04
N SER A 36 -6.25 -13.66 2.42
CA SER A 36 -7.51 -13.98 1.74
C SER A 36 -8.15 -12.74 1.13
N CYS A 37 -8.97 -12.97 0.12
CA CYS A 37 -9.82 -11.97 -0.49
C CYS A 37 -11.24 -12.53 -0.55
N LEU A 38 -12.22 -11.71 -0.15
CA LEU A 38 -13.61 -12.13 0.00
C LEU A 38 -14.52 -11.16 -0.75
N SER A 39 -15.26 -11.64 -1.75
CA SER A 39 -16.35 -10.86 -2.35
C SER A 39 -17.66 -11.01 -1.53
N PRO A 40 -18.73 -10.23 -1.82
CA PRO A 40 -20.00 -10.34 -1.10
C PRO A 40 -20.66 -11.73 -1.12
N ASN A 41 -20.41 -12.53 -2.17
CA ASN A 41 -20.85 -13.91 -2.30
C ASN A 41 -19.78 -14.94 -1.88
N LEU A 42 -18.74 -14.49 -1.15
CA LEU A 42 -17.59 -15.26 -0.67
C LEU A 42 -16.74 -15.94 -1.77
N GLY A 43 -16.73 -15.34 -2.96
CA GLY A 43 -15.68 -15.56 -3.96
C GLY A 43 -14.35 -14.94 -3.53
N GLY A 44 -13.43 -14.81 -4.48
CA GLY A 44 -12.04 -14.44 -4.21
C GLY A 44 -11.16 -15.67 -3.93
N ASP A 45 -10.03 -15.47 -3.25
CA ASP A 45 -9.00 -16.51 -3.06
C ASP A 45 -8.43 -16.52 -1.62
N SER A 46 -7.53 -17.46 -1.34
CA SER A 46 -6.79 -17.61 -0.07
C SER A 46 -5.45 -18.29 -0.33
N LYS A 47 -4.36 -17.75 0.23
CA LYS A 47 -2.98 -18.15 -0.11
C LYS A 47 -1.97 -17.68 0.92
N LEU A 48 -0.78 -18.29 0.92
CA LEU A 48 0.38 -17.79 1.65
C LEU A 48 1.27 -16.90 0.78
N ASN A 49 1.50 -17.31 -0.46
CA ASN A 49 2.39 -16.68 -1.43
C ASN A 49 2.08 -17.19 -2.85
N GLN A 50 2.85 -16.76 -3.85
CA GLN A 50 2.71 -17.12 -5.26
C GLN A 50 2.56 -18.63 -5.51
N ASN A 51 3.25 -19.43 -4.70
CA ASN A 51 3.39 -20.87 -4.92
C ASN A 51 2.45 -21.71 -4.04
N ALA A 52 1.62 -21.07 -3.20
CA ALA A 52 0.81 -21.75 -2.20
C ALA A 52 -0.58 -21.14 -2.08
N PHE A 53 -1.42 -21.43 -3.08
CA PHE A 53 -2.83 -21.04 -3.12
C PHE A 53 -3.73 -22.17 -2.64
N LEU A 54 -4.54 -21.89 -1.61
CA LEU A 54 -5.59 -22.78 -1.11
C LEU A 54 -6.79 -22.77 -2.07
N LEU A 55 -7.24 -21.57 -2.44
CA LEU A 55 -8.28 -21.33 -3.42
C LEU A 55 -7.66 -20.83 -4.73
N GLU A 56 -8.36 -21.04 -5.83
CA GLU A 56 -7.87 -20.65 -7.16
C GLU A 56 -7.50 -19.16 -7.23
N PRO A 57 -6.32 -18.79 -7.79
CA PRO A 57 -5.96 -17.39 -8.01
C PRO A 57 -7.00 -16.65 -8.85
N VAL A 58 -7.28 -15.39 -8.50
CA VAL A 58 -8.31 -14.57 -9.17
C VAL A 58 -7.79 -13.21 -9.63
N SER A 59 -8.30 -12.76 -10.76
CA SER A 59 -8.36 -11.33 -11.16
C SER A 59 -9.78 -10.79 -10.95
N ILE A 60 -10.03 -9.52 -11.29
CA ILE A 60 -11.30 -8.83 -11.03
C ILE A 60 -12.51 -9.49 -11.71
N GLU A 61 -12.33 -9.97 -12.95
CA GLU A 61 -13.40 -10.61 -13.72
C GLU A 61 -13.81 -11.97 -13.15
N ASN A 62 -12.87 -12.65 -12.48
CA ASN A 62 -13.18 -13.93 -11.83
C ASN A 62 -14.21 -13.77 -10.71
N LEU A 63 -14.34 -12.59 -10.08
CA LEU A 63 -15.28 -12.39 -8.98
C LEU A 63 -16.76 -12.58 -9.39
N HIS A 64 -17.08 -12.43 -10.68
CA HIS A 64 -18.43 -12.67 -11.19
C HIS A 64 -18.51 -13.84 -12.18
N ASN A 65 -17.38 -14.27 -12.78
CA ASN A 65 -17.36 -15.39 -13.71
C ASN A 65 -17.10 -16.74 -13.04
N ASN A 66 -16.29 -16.78 -11.97
CA ASN A 66 -15.98 -18.03 -11.29
C ASN A 66 -17.17 -18.50 -10.45
N ARG A 67 -17.51 -19.77 -10.61
CA ARG A 67 -18.53 -20.47 -9.80
C ARG A 67 -17.93 -21.19 -8.59
N SER A 68 -16.62 -21.38 -8.57
CA SER A 68 -15.82 -22.09 -7.58
C SER A 68 -15.53 -21.22 -6.35
N THR A 69 -16.57 -20.72 -5.69
CA THR A 69 -16.43 -19.85 -4.50
C THR A 69 -16.55 -20.65 -3.20
N ARG A 70 -16.24 -20.01 -2.07
CA ARG A 70 -16.62 -20.53 -0.75
C ARG A 70 -18.14 -20.53 -0.66
N ASN A 71 -18.71 -21.62 -0.18
CA ASN A 71 -20.15 -21.75 -0.09
C ASN A 71 -20.55 -22.57 1.15
N PHE A 72 -21.79 -22.39 1.56
CA PHE A 72 -22.43 -23.20 2.57
C PHE A 72 -23.89 -23.36 2.19
N TRP A 73 -24.32 -24.61 2.12
CA TRP A 73 -25.65 -24.98 1.68
C TRP A 73 -26.53 -25.39 2.85
N CYS A 74 -27.80 -25.04 2.73
CA CYS A 74 -28.88 -25.55 3.55
C CYS A 74 -29.83 -26.34 2.64
N ARG A 75 -29.72 -27.66 2.65
CA ARG A 75 -30.64 -28.54 1.92
C ARG A 75 -31.87 -28.80 2.80
N THR A 76 -33.02 -28.29 2.38
CA THR A 76 -34.32 -28.46 3.06
C THR A 76 -35.24 -29.32 2.20
N GLU A 77 -36.50 -29.54 2.55
CA GLU A 77 -37.45 -30.19 1.64
C GLU A 77 -37.74 -29.38 0.36
N TRP A 78 -37.58 -28.05 0.38
CA TRP A 78 -37.90 -27.15 -0.74
C TRP A 78 -36.77 -26.94 -1.75
N GLY A 79 -35.59 -27.53 -1.51
CA GLY A 79 -34.43 -27.43 -2.39
C GLY A 79 -33.12 -27.18 -1.64
N ALA A 80 -32.10 -26.77 -2.38
CA ALA A 80 -30.77 -26.43 -1.87
C ALA A 80 -30.60 -24.92 -1.90
N TRP A 81 -30.48 -24.30 -0.72
CA TRP A 81 -30.26 -22.86 -0.58
C TRP A 81 -28.79 -22.57 -0.31
N SER A 82 -28.17 -21.67 -1.08
CA SER A 82 -26.83 -21.17 -0.76
C SER A 82 -26.95 -19.98 0.19
N VAL A 83 -26.35 -20.09 1.37
CA VAL A 83 -26.39 -18.98 2.35
C VAL A 83 -25.54 -17.79 1.90
N THR A 84 -24.60 -17.99 0.98
CA THR A 84 -23.76 -16.92 0.40
C THR A 84 -24.41 -16.29 -0.83
N GLY A 85 -25.44 -16.91 -1.40
CA GLY A 85 -26.11 -16.47 -2.63
C GLY A 85 -25.44 -16.99 -3.91
N ALA A 86 -24.42 -17.83 -3.80
CA ALA A 86 -23.72 -18.43 -4.93
C ALA A 86 -24.42 -19.74 -5.37
N SER A 87 -25.63 -19.63 -5.91
CA SER A 87 -26.36 -20.76 -6.52
C SER A 87 -27.03 -20.33 -7.82
N ALA A 88 -27.30 -21.30 -8.71
CA ALA A 88 -27.98 -21.01 -9.97
C ALA A 88 -29.39 -20.46 -9.75
N GLU A 89 -30.06 -20.88 -8.68
CA GLU A 89 -31.37 -20.36 -8.29
C GLU A 89 -31.29 -18.90 -7.82
N GLU A 90 -30.28 -18.56 -7.02
CA GLU A 90 -30.11 -17.21 -6.46
C GLU A 90 -29.62 -16.23 -7.54
N GLU A 91 -28.72 -16.67 -8.43
CA GLU A 91 -28.30 -15.92 -9.62
C GLU A 91 -29.49 -15.63 -10.55
N GLY A 92 -30.36 -16.62 -10.80
CA GLY A 92 -31.56 -16.44 -11.63
C GLY A 92 -32.61 -15.50 -11.05
N LYS A 93 -32.61 -15.27 -9.73
CA LYS A 93 -33.50 -14.32 -9.04
C LYS A 93 -32.93 -12.90 -8.97
N LYS A 94 -31.64 -12.70 -9.26
CA LYS A 94 -30.97 -11.41 -9.09
C LYS A 94 -31.71 -10.31 -9.87
N TYR A 95 -31.85 -9.13 -9.26
CA TYR A 95 -32.59 -7.98 -9.79
C TYR A 95 -34.12 -8.17 -9.95
N THR A 96 -34.69 -9.23 -9.38
CA THR A 96 -36.15 -9.45 -9.31
C THR A 96 -36.67 -9.27 -7.87
N GLU A 97 -37.99 -9.17 -7.69
CA GLU A 97 -38.63 -9.13 -6.37
C GLU A 97 -38.43 -10.40 -5.51
N LEU A 98 -37.96 -11.48 -6.18
CA LEU A 98 -37.64 -12.76 -5.59
C LEU A 98 -36.19 -12.84 -5.09
N GLN A 99 -35.33 -11.86 -5.39
CA GLN A 99 -33.98 -11.81 -4.85
C GLN A 99 -34.04 -11.83 -3.31
N ASP A 100 -33.20 -12.68 -2.72
CA ASP A 100 -33.04 -12.72 -1.27
C ASP A 100 -32.61 -11.33 -0.76
N LYS A 101 -33.00 -10.99 0.46
CA LYS A 101 -32.45 -9.80 1.11
C LYS A 101 -31.06 -10.14 1.63
N SER A 102 -30.06 -9.31 1.35
CA SER A 102 -28.72 -9.45 1.92
C SER A 102 -28.17 -8.13 2.42
N SER A 103 -27.29 -8.20 3.41
CA SER A 103 -26.46 -7.09 3.87
C SER A 103 -25.07 -7.58 4.26
N LEU A 104 -24.06 -6.73 4.11
CA LEU A 104 -22.69 -7.00 4.54
C LEU A 104 -22.25 -5.93 5.52
N GLU A 105 -21.75 -6.38 6.67
CA GLU A 105 -21.11 -5.56 7.70
C GLU A 105 -19.62 -5.91 7.77
N ALA A 106 -18.73 -4.93 7.83
CA ALA A 106 -17.29 -5.17 7.90
C ALA A 106 -16.54 -4.13 8.74
N GLY A 107 -15.40 -4.57 9.28
CA GLY A 107 -14.45 -3.77 10.07
C GLY A 107 -13.04 -4.36 9.98
N PHE A 108 -12.08 -3.86 10.77
CA PHE A 108 -10.68 -4.32 10.72
C PHE A 108 -10.48 -5.65 11.48
N MET A 109 -10.02 -6.75 10.90
CA MET A 109 -10.29 -7.20 9.53
C MET A 109 -11.23 -8.41 9.61
N TRP A 110 -12.52 -8.15 9.38
CA TRP A 110 -13.57 -9.16 9.40
C TRP A 110 -14.74 -8.67 8.55
N GLN A 111 -15.52 -9.59 8.01
CA GLN A 111 -16.80 -9.29 7.38
C GLN A 111 -17.88 -10.27 7.83
N SER A 112 -19.13 -9.83 7.86
CA SER A 112 -20.31 -10.64 8.13
C SER A 112 -21.37 -10.39 7.06
N VAL A 113 -21.77 -11.43 6.33
CA VAL A 113 -22.85 -11.37 5.33
C VAL A 113 -24.11 -11.98 5.92
N THR A 114 -25.16 -11.18 6.03
CA THR A 114 -26.50 -11.64 6.39
C THR A 114 -27.30 -11.89 5.13
N ARG A 115 -27.97 -13.04 5.01
CA ARG A 115 -28.89 -13.34 3.90
C ARG A 115 -30.19 -13.93 4.42
N GLN A 116 -31.32 -13.50 3.87
CA GLN A 116 -32.63 -14.01 4.23
C GLN A 116 -33.43 -14.39 2.99
N SER A 117 -33.89 -15.64 2.97
CA SER A 117 -34.70 -16.17 1.88
C SER A 117 -36.18 -16.28 2.23
N LYS A 118 -37.03 -15.75 1.35
CA LYS A 118 -38.49 -15.87 1.45
C LYS A 118 -38.97 -17.30 1.14
N LYS A 119 -38.38 -17.95 0.14
CA LYS A 119 -38.77 -19.31 -0.30
C LYS A 119 -38.48 -20.33 0.79
N TYR A 120 -37.25 -20.31 1.30
CA TYR A 120 -36.79 -21.26 2.30
C TYR A 120 -37.24 -20.90 3.72
N GLN A 121 -37.67 -19.65 3.94
CA GLN A 121 -38.01 -19.10 5.27
C GLN A 121 -36.84 -19.22 6.26
N MET A 122 -35.62 -19.01 5.75
CA MET A 122 -34.38 -19.12 6.52
C MET A 122 -33.61 -17.80 6.49
N LYS A 123 -32.86 -17.54 7.56
CA LYS A 123 -31.88 -16.46 7.64
C LYS A 123 -30.52 -17.03 8.03
N ALA A 124 -29.48 -16.62 7.33
CA ALA A 124 -28.11 -16.97 7.64
C ALA A 124 -27.27 -15.72 7.92
N VAL A 125 -26.28 -15.86 8.78
CA VAL A 125 -25.19 -14.90 9.00
C VAL A 125 -23.89 -15.65 8.81
N VAL A 126 -23.05 -15.18 7.90
CA VAL A 126 -21.74 -15.76 7.60
C VAL A 126 -20.64 -14.78 7.94
N THR A 127 -19.89 -15.06 9.00
CA THR A 127 -18.77 -14.24 9.46
C THR A 127 -17.45 -14.84 9.00
N SER A 128 -16.62 -14.04 8.32
CA SER A 128 -15.33 -14.43 7.77
C SER A 128 -14.20 -13.56 8.31
N PHE A 129 -13.12 -14.19 8.77
CA PHE A 129 -11.92 -13.50 9.26
C PHE A 129 -10.70 -14.43 9.25
N VAL A 130 -9.51 -13.84 9.37
CA VAL A 130 -8.25 -14.57 9.60
C VAL A 130 -7.77 -14.20 11.01
N PRO A 131 -7.66 -15.16 11.94
CA PRO A 131 -7.15 -14.92 13.28
C PRO A 131 -5.70 -14.41 13.22
N VAL A 132 -5.38 -13.44 14.07
CA VAL A 132 -4.03 -12.86 14.11
C VAL A 132 -2.97 -13.91 14.52
N SER A 133 -3.35 -14.82 15.40
CA SER A 133 -2.47 -15.81 16.01
C SER A 133 -2.28 -17.08 15.19
N ARG A 134 -3.02 -17.27 14.08
CA ARG A 134 -3.06 -18.54 13.34
C ARG A 134 -3.19 -18.35 11.84
N ASN A 135 -2.63 -19.29 11.09
CA ASN A 135 -2.54 -19.22 9.64
C ASN A 135 -3.74 -19.89 8.94
N VAL A 136 -4.96 -19.51 9.34
CA VAL A 136 -6.21 -20.09 8.84
C VAL A 136 -7.24 -19.01 8.55
N GLU A 137 -8.09 -19.27 7.56
CA GLU A 137 -9.30 -18.50 7.36
C GLU A 137 -10.47 -19.22 8.03
N ILE A 138 -11.29 -18.45 8.74
CA ILE A 138 -12.47 -18.92 9.44
C ILE A 138 -13.71 -18.42 8.71
N MET A 139 -14.64 -19.34 8.44
CA MET A 139 -16.00 -19.05 8.01
C MET A 139 -16.98 -19.61 9.05
N HIS A 140 -17.55 -18.75 9.88
CA HIS A 140 -18.56 -19.10 10.87
C HIS A 140 -19.96 -18.83 10.31
N VAL A 141 -20.83 -19.84 10.28
CA VAL A 141 -22.16 -19.78 9.69
C VAL A 141 -23.20 -20.01 10.77
N GLN A 142 -24.09 -19.04 10.99
CA GLN A 142 -25.27 -19.20 11.84
C GLN A 142 -26.53 -19.24 10.97
N ILE A 143 -27.35 -20.28 11.14
CA ILE A 143 -28.59 -20.51 10.40
C ILE A 143 -29.76 -20.43 11.36
N ASN A 144 -30.82 -19.73 10.95
CA ASN A 144 -32.01 -19.47 11.77
C ASN A 144 -33.27 -19.79 10.97
N ASN A 145 -34.18 -20.54 11.58
CA ASN A 145 -35.51 -20.79 11.02
C ASN A 145 -36.41 -19.58 11.30
N THR A 146 -36.77 -18.85 10.23
CA THR A 146 -37.68 -17.69 10.31
C THR A 146 -39.14 -18.06 10.00
N GLY A 147 -39.39 -19.33 9.66
CA GLY A 147 -40.71 -19.88 9.47
C GLY A 147 -41.48 -20.05 10.78
N ARG A 148 -42.76 -20.44 10.65
CA ARG A 148 -43.66 -20.67 11.79
C ARG A 148 -43.74 -22.13 12.23
N ILE A 149 -43.07 -23.02 11.50
CA ILE A 149 -43.06 -24.46 11.75
C ILE A 149 -41.62 -24.96 11.84
N MET A 150 -41.45 -26.12 12.48
CA MET A 150 -40.17 -26.83 12.51
C MET A 150 -39.73 -27.19 11.07
N GLN A 151 -38.44 -27.04 10.79
CA GLN A 151 -37.84 -27.40 9.52
C GLN A 151 -36.64 -28.31 9.73
N GLU A 152 -36.56 -29.40 8.95
CA GLU A 152 -35.39 -30.26 8.90
C GLU A 152 -34.44 -29.77 7.81
N ILE A 153 -33.17 -29.60 8.16
CA ILE A 153 -32.13 -29.13 7.24
C ILE A 153 -30.93 -30.06 7.24
N THR A 154 -30.29 -30.19 6.09
CA THR A 154 -28.95 -30.77 5.95
C THR A 154 -27.96 -29.66 5.61
N PRO A 155 -27.07 -29.29 6.56
CA PRO A 155 -26.02 -28.30 6.34
C PRO A 155 -24.83 -28.92 5.61
N ILE A 156 -24.29 -28.23 4.60
CA ILE A 156 -23.14 -28.69 3.82
C ILE A 156 -22.19 -27.51 3.54
N ALA A 157 -20.99 -27.53 4.10
CA ALA A 157 -19.94 -26.59 3.70
C ALA A 157 -19.30 -27.04 2.38
N ALA A 158 -18.90 -26.09 1.55
CA ALA A 158 -18.35 -26.35 0.23
C ALA A 158 -17.23 -25.34 -0.08
N VAL A 159 -15.98 -25.79 -0.04
CA VAL A 159 -14.80 -24.97 -0.34
C VAL A 159 -13.92 -25.72 -1.36
N PRO A 160 -13.83 -25.26 -2.62
CA PRO A 160 -12.90 -25.85 -3.59
C PRO A 160 -11.45 -25.73 -3.11
N VAL A 161 -10.62 -26.74 -3.39
CA VAL A 161 -9.19 -26.69 -3.03
C VAL A 161 -8.35 -26.74 -4.30
N PHE A 162 -7.67 -25.62 -4.59
CA PHE A 162 -6.71 -25.51 -5.69
C PHE A 162 -5.37 -26.14 -5.30
N GLY A 163 -4.82 -25.79 -4.15
CA GLY A 163 -3.75 -26.54 -3.48
C GLY A 163 -2.38 -26.56 -4.18
N ARG A 164 -1.96 -25.45 -4.83
CA ARG A 164 -0.69 -25.38 -5.59
C ARG A 164 -0.32 -23.93 -6.00
N SER A 165 0.66 -23.78 -6.89
CA SER A 165 1.14 -22.48 -7.40
C SER A 165 0.16 -21.83 -8.38
N ALA A 166 0.10 -20.49 -8.38
CA ALA A 166 -0.69 -19.72 -9.33
C ALA A 166 -0.22 -19.90 -10.79
N ASP A 167 1.02 -20.31 -11.02
CA ASP A 167 1.55 -20.64 -12.34
C ASP A 167 0.70 -21.76 -13.00
N ASN A 168 0.03 -22.59 -12.18
CA ASN A 168 -0.82 -23.67 -12.64
C ASN A 168 -2.29 -23.29 -12.83
N ILE A 169 -2.63 -22.00 -12.92
CA ILE A 169 -4.03 -21.59 -13.18
C ILE A 169 -4.56 -22.22 -14.48
N ARG A 170 -3.70 -22.30 -15.49
CA ARG A 170 -3.94 -22.95 -16.79
C ARG A 170 -2.80 -23.85 -17.21
N ASP A 171 -1.55 -23.37 -17.10
CA ASP A 171 -0.39 -24.14 -17.52
C ASP A 171 -0.24 -25.40 -16.65
N HIS A 172 -0.20 -26.57 -17.27
CA HIS A 172 -0.20 -27.86 -16.59
C HIS A 172 -1.31 -28.03 -15.52
N ARG A 173 -2.42 -27.29 -15.60
CA ARG A 173 -3.51 -27.31 -14.62
C ARG A 173 -4.05 -28.71 -14.35
N HIS A 174 -4.41 -29.44 -15.41
CA HIS A 174 -4.89 -30.82 -15.29
C HIS A 174 -3.76 -31.78 -14.89
N VAL A 175 -2.53 -31.58 -15.39
CA VAL A 175 -1.41 -32.45 -15.05
C VAL A 175 -1.09 -32.37 -13.55
N THR A 176 -1.13 -31.18 -12.97
CA THR A 176 -0.84 -30.96 -11.55
C THR A 176 -1.96 -31.44 -10.63
N SER A 177 -3.22 -31.52 -11.09
CA SER A 177 -4.28 -32.17 -10.31
C SER A 177 -4.03 -33.67 -10.11
N LEU A 178 -3.33 -34.34 -11.04
CA LEU A 178 -2.92 -35.75 -10.90
C LEU A 178 -1.92 -35.97 -9.73
N LEU A 179 -1.29 -34.89 -9.24
CA LEU A 179 -0.35 -34.95 -8.12
C LEU A 179 -1.05 -34.91 -6.76
N HIS A 180 -2.32 -34.53 -6.69
CA HIS A 180 -3.06 -34.43 -5.43
C HIS A 180 -3.16 -35.77 -4.71
N ARG A 181 -2.97 -35.74 -3.39
CA ARG A 181 -3.35 -36.80 -2.45
C ARG A 181 -4.38 -36.24 -1.49
N ILE A 182 -5.59 -36.77 -1.59
CA ILE A 182 -6.74 -36.29 -0.85
C ILE A 182 -7.06 -37.31 0.23
N LYS A 183 -7.22 -36.85 1.47
CA LYS A 183 -7.54 -37.68 2.63
C LYS A 183 -8.72 -37.08 3.37
N THR A 184 -9.71 -37.90 3.71
CA THR A 184 -10.77 -37.51 4.65
C THR A 184 -10.35 -37.85 6.08
N THR A 185 -10.66 -36.98 7.01
CA THR A 185 -10.35 -37.11 8.44
C THR A 185 -11.64 -37.01 9.26
N ASP A 186 -11.51 -37.07 10.58
CA ASP A 186 -12.65 -36.86 11.49
C ASP A 186 -13.31 -35.49 11.36
N TYR A 187 -12.59 -34.50 10.84
CA TYR A 187 -13.05 -33.10 10.80
C TYR A 187 -13.08 -32.50 9.39
N GLY A 188 -12.46 -33.11 8.39
CA GLY A 188 -12.31 -32.43 7.10
C GLY A 188 -11.57 -33.20 6.02
N VAL A 189 -11.22 -32.47 4.96
CA VAL A 189 -10.50 -32.96 3.78
C VAL A 189 -9.13 -32.31 3.74
N TYR A 190 -8.08 -33.13 3.65
CA TYR A 190 -6.69 -32.71 3.50
C TYR A 190 -6.22 -33.01 2.08
N VAL A 191 -5.39 -32.13 1.53
CA VAL A 191 -4.81 -32.24 0.20
C VAL A 191 -3.32 -31.99 0.30
N LYS A 192 -2.51 -33.01 -0.01
CA LYS A 192 -1.06 -32.90 -0.05
C LYS A 192 -0.56 -33.35 -1.43
N PRO A 193 -0.32 -32.43 -2.38
CA PRO A 193 0.31 -32.79 -3.63
C PRO A 193 1.64 -33.51 -3.39
N THR A 194 1.95 -34.49 -4.23
CA THR A 194 3.23 -35.23 -4.16
C THR A 194 4.41 -34.38 -4.60
N LEU A 195 4.21 -33.54 -5.62
CA LEU A 195 5.19 -32.64 -6.21
C LEU A 195 4.55 -31.27 -6.49
N SER A 196 5.36 -30.22 -6.62
CA SER A 196 4.98 -28.94 -7.20
C SER A 196 5.67 -28.77 -8.55
N PHE A 197 4.89 -28.39 -9.59
CA PHE A 197 5.40 -28.05 -10.92
C PHE A 197 5.11 -26.57 -11.17
N ASP A 198 6.12 -25.73 -11.08
CA ASP A 198 5.97 -24.28 -11.25
C ASP A 198 7.28 -23.68 -11.80
N GLU A 199 7.37 -22.34 -11.89
CA GLU A 199 8.57 -21.68 -12.42
C GLU A 199 9.86 -22.01 -11.65
N ARG A 200 9.76 -22.58 -10.44
CA ARG A 200 10.91 -23.06 -9.65
C ARG A 200 11.36 -24.48 -10.06
N GLY A 201 10.68 -25.10 -11.02
CA GLY A 201 10.93 -26.46 -11.51
C GLY A 201 10.03 -27.51 -10.84
N HIS A 202 10.43 -28.78 -10.95
CA HIS A 202 9.75 -29.90 -10.30
C HIS A 202 10.37 -30.18 -8.93
N GLN A 203 9.60 -30.00 -7.86
CA GLN A 203 10.09 -30.15 -6.49
C GLN A 203 9.16 -31.04 -5.68
N LYS A 204 9.69 -31.66 -4.62
CA LYS A 204 8.84 -32.32 -3.62
C LYS A 204 7.98 -31.26 -2.92
N ASN A 205 6.70 -31.54 -2.77
CA ASN A 205 5.81 -30.70 -1.98
C ASN A 205 5.69 -31.23 -0.55
N ASP A 206 5.89 -30.35 0.42
CA ASP A 206 5.69 -30.65 1.85
C ASP A 206 4.44 -29.97 2.43
N LEU A 207 3.77 -29.09 1.67
CA LEU A 207 2.56 -28.37 2.10
C LEU A 207 1.31 -29.24 2.06
N THR A 208 0.49 -29.09 3.09
CA THR A 208 -0.85 -29.67 3.23
C THR A 208 -1.88 -28.55 3.26
N TYR A 209 -2.84 -28.63 2.35
CA TYR A 209 -3.98 -27.73 2.26
C TYR A 209 -5.17 -28.43 2.90
N PHE A 210 -5.96 -27.74 3.72
CA PHE A 210 -7.06 -28.39 4.42
C PHE A 210 -8.30 -27.53 4.50
N VAL A 211 -9.45 -28.21 4.56
CA VAL A 211 -10.74 -27.64 4.90
C VAL A 211 -11.39 -28.54 5.95
N CYS A 212 -11.58 -28.02 7.15
CA CYS A 212 -12.23 -28.70 8.27
C CYS A 212 -13.55 -28.02 8.63
N GLY A 213 -14.45 -28.77 9.25
CA GLY A 213 -15.74 -28.29 9.69
C GLY A 213 -16.14 -28.89 11.02
N ILE A 214 -16.82 -28.10 11.84
CA ILE A 214 -17.35 -28.53 13.12
C ILE A 214 -18.69 -27.82 13.38
N THR A 215 -19.61 -28.48 14.08
CA THR A 215 -20.83 -27.80 14.53
C THR A 215 -20.51 -26.79 15.65
N GLY A 216 -21.41 -25.85 15.90
CA GLY A 216 -21.27 -24.89 16.99
C GLY A 216 -21.21 -25.53 18.38
N SER A 217 -21.68 -26.78 18.51
CA SER A 217 -21.61 -27.60 19.73
C SER A 217 -20.36 -28.50 19.80
N GLY A 218 -19.51 -28.51 18.77
CA GLY A 218 -18.28 -29.30 18.74
C GLY A 218 -18.42 -30.71 18.19
N GLU A 219 -19.50 -31.02 17.48
CA GLU A 219 -19.72 -32.31 16.84
C GLU A 219 -19.03 -32.39 15.48
N LYS A 220 -18.54 -33.59 15.16
CA LYS A 220 -17.87 -33.89 13.89
C LYS A 220 -18.86 -33.92 12.73
N PRO A 221 -18.41 -33.66 11.49
CA PRO A 221 -19.21 -33.89 10.29
C PRO A 221 -19.67 -35.35 10.14
N ALA A 222 -20.75 -35.56 9.39
CA ALA A 222 -21.30 -36.87 9.09
C ALA A 222 -20.59 -37.56 7.91
N GLY A 223 -20.02 -36.78 6.98
CA GLY A 223 -19.28 -37.28 5.82
C GLY A 223 -18.78 -36.15 4.93
N PHE A 224 -18.14 -36.52 3.82
CA PHE A 224 -17.40 -35.59 2.97
C PHE A 224 -17.72 -35.79 1.48
N TYR A 225 -17.57 -34.73 0.69
CA TYR A 225 -17.48 -34.80 -0.76
C TYR A 225 -16.06 -34.35 -1.15
N PRO A 226 -15.05 -35.23 -1.03
CA PRO A 226 -13.63 -34.87 -1.08
C PRO A 226 -13.11 -34.46 -2.46
N THR A 227 -13.87 -34.71 -3.54
CA THR A 227 -13.47 -34.38 -4.92
C THR A 227 -14.48 -33.50 -5.61
N VAL A 228 -14.00 -32.64 -6.51
CA VAL A 228 -14.87 -31.75 -7.29
C VAL A 228 -15.87 -32.56 -8.12
N GLU A 229 -15.40 -33.61 -8.82
CA GLU A 229 -16.24 -34.47 -9.66
C GLU A 229 -17.38 -35.14 -8.87
N GLU A 230 -17.08 -35.67 -7.69
CA GLU A 230 -18.08 -36.28 -6.81
C GLU A 230 -19.10 -35.26 -6.34
N TYR A 231 -18.64 -34.08 -5.90
CA TYR A 231 -19.49 -33.01 -5.38
C TYR A 231 -20.45 -32.47 -6.45
N ILE A 232 -19.93 -32.09 -7.63
CA ILE A 232 -20.75 -31.50 -8.68
C ILE A 232 -21.60 -32.55 -9.41
N GLY A 233 -21.12 -33.79 -9.53
CA GLY A 233 -21.75 -34.85 -10.33
C GLY A 233 -21.64 -34.63 -11.84
N GLU A 234 -21.95 -35.67 -12.61
CA GLU A 234 -21.88 -35.61 -14.08
C GLU A 234 -22.81 -34.52 -14.64
N GLY A 235 -22.23 -33.56 -15.38
CA GLY A 235 -22.96 -32.41 -15.94
C GLY A 235 -23.36 -31.33 -14.93
N GLY A 236 -22.98 -31.47 -13.65
CA GLY A 236 -23.29 -30.48 -12.61
C GLY A 236 -22.31 -29.31 -12.57
N THR A 237 -22.59 -28.36 -11.67
CA THR A 237 -21.77 -27.15 -11.48
C THR A 237 -21.59 -26.85 -9.99
N PHE A 238 -20.62 -25.99 -9.65
CA PHE A 238 -20.48 -25.50 -8.26
C PHE A 238 -21.72 -24.75 -7.74
N THR A 239 -22.50 -24.12 -8.63
CA THR A 239 -23.72 -23.37 -8.31
C THR A 239 -24.99 -24.22 -8.33
N ASN A 240 -24.92 -25.47 -8.81
CA ASN A 240 -26.00 -26.45 -8.72
C ASN A 240 -25.42 -27.88 -8.62
N PRO A 241 -24.74 -28.20 -7.50
CA PRO A 241 -24.02 -29.46 -7.36
C PRO A 241 -24.98 -30.62 -7.09
N TYR A 242 -24.79 -31.72 -7.82
CA TYR A 242 -25.69 -32.88 -7.77
C TYR A 242 -25.80 -33.48 -6.36
N GLN A 243 -24.70 -33.58 -5.61
CA GLN A 243 -24.71 -34.16 -4.26
C GLN A 243 -25.55 -33.37 -3.25
N VAL A 244 -25.52 -32.04 -3.33
CA VAL A 244 -26.37 -31.18 -2.49
C VAL A 244 -27.83 -31.30 -2.92
N TRP A 245 -28.09 -31.29 -4.23
CA TRP A 245 -29.45 -31.40 -4.77
C TRP A 245 -30.12 -32.72 -4.38
N GLN A 246 -29.45 -33.85 -4.59
CA GLN A 246 -29.98 -35.16 -4.25
C GLN A 246 -29.94 -35.47 -2.76
N ASN A 247 -29.29 -34.62 -1.94
CA ASN A 247 -29.04 -34.84 -0.53
C ASN A 247 -28.30 -36.17 -0.25
N GLY A 248 -27.25 -36.42 -1.03
CA GLY A 248 -26.51 -37.68 -1.01
C GLY A 248 -25.78 -37.95 0.31
N ASP A 249 -25.41 -39.21 0.51
CA ASP A 249 -24.48 -39.58 1.58
C ASP A 249 -23.06 -39.16 1.19
N GLY A 250 -22.26 -38.78 2.18
CA GLY A 250 -20.86 -38.42 1.99
C GLY A 250 -19.93 -39.61 2.16
N THR A 251 -18.72 -39.50 1.61
CA THR A 251 -17.59 -40.38 1.90
C THR A 251 -17.22 -40.28 3.40
N PRO A 252 -17.04 -41.40 4.12
CA PRO A 252 -16.69 -41.37 5.55
C PRO A 252 -15.23 -40.90 5.79
N ALA A 253 -14.89 -40.65 7.05
CA ALA A 253 -13.50 -40.39 7.47
C ALA A 253 -12.58 -41.59 7.15
N GLY A 254 -11.32 -41.32 6.84
CA GLY A 254 -10.29 -42.33 6.55
C GLY A 254 -10.21 -42.78 5.09
N ALA A 255 -10.90 -42.12 4.16
CA ALA A 255 -10.78 -42.37 2.73
C ALA A 255 -9.54 -41.66 2.15
N GLU A 256 -8.88 -42.33 1.21
CA GLU A 256 -7.73 -41.80 0.46
C GLU A 256 -8.04 -41.83 -1.04
N ILE A 257 -7.81 -40.71 -1.72
CA ILE A 257 -8.11 -40.53 -3.14
C ILE A 257 -6.93 -39.83 -3.80
N GLU A 258 -6.54 -40.29 -4.99
CA GLU A 258 -5.39 -39.75 -5.72
C GLU A 258 -5.80 -39.12 -7.04
N GLY A 259 -5.09 -38.07 -7.43
CA GLY A 259 -5.06 -37.55 -8.79
C GLY A 259 -6.35 -36.89 -9.28
N LYS A 260 -7.08 -36.23 -8.38
CA LYS A 260 -8.31 -35.49 -8.70
C LYS A 260 -8.26 -34.07 -8.16
N GLU A 261 -9.05 -33.18 -8.76
CA GLU A 261 -9.31 -31.86 -8.17
C GLU A 261 -10.09 -32.03 -6.87
N ALA A 262 -9.61 -31.36 -5.82
CA ALA A 262 -10.05 -31.58 -4.46
C ALA A 262 -11.15 -30.62 -4.04
N MET A 263 -11.98 -31.08 -3.10
CA MET A 263 -13.11 -30.33 -2.59
C MET A 263 -13.19 -30.51 -1.08
N GLY A 264 -13.19 -29.39 -0.35
CA GLY A 264 -13.57 -29.31 1.06
C GLY A 264 -15.09 -29.37 1.20
N GLY A 265 -15.71 -30.43 0.68
CA GLY A 265 -17.14 -30.69 0.82
C GLY A 265 -17.40 -31.39 2.15
N ILE A 266 -18.10 -30.73 3.07
CA ILE A 266 -18.31 -31.23 4.43
C ILE A 266 -19.81 -31.30 4.69
N ARG A 267 -20.34 -32.51 4.84
CA ARG A 267 -21.74 -32.77 5.12
C ARG A 267 -21.93 -32.94 6.62
N PHE A 268 -22.75 -32.11 7.24
CA PHE A 268 -23.12 -32.25 8.65
C PHE A 268 -24.34 -33.15 8.83
N THR A 269 -24.56 -33.63 10.05
CA THR A 269 -25.76 -34.39 10.42
C THR A 269 -27.02 -33.55 10.19
N PRO A 270 -28.10 -34.11 9.61
CA PRO A 270 -29.37 -33.39 9.51
C PRO A 270 -29.88 -32.95 10.88
N VAL A 271 -30.40 -31.73 10.97
CA VAL A 271 -30.91 -31.15 12.21
C VAL A 271 -32.31 -30.59 12.02
N ARG A 272 -33.12 -30.69 13.06
CA ARG A 272 -34.46 -30.11 13.13
C ARG A 272 -34.41 -28.79 13.88
N LEU A 273 -34.82 -27.71 13.22
CA LEU A 273 -34.88 -26.38 13.80
C LEU A 273 -36.33 -26.01 14.04
N ASP A 274 -36.72 -25.83 15.30
CA ASP A 274 -38.02 -25.26 15.67
C ASP A 274 -38.20 -23.85 15.08
N ALA A 275 -39.42 -23.34 15.09
CA ALA A 275 -39.69 -21.95 14.69
C ALA A 275 -38.87 -20.98 15.56
N GLY A 276 -38.04 -20.15 14.93
CA GLY A 276 -37.09 -19.27 15.62
C GLY A 276 -35.82 -19.95 16.15
N GLY A 277 -35.67 -21.26 15.96
CA GLY A 277 -34.48 -22.01 16.35
C GLY A 277 -33.27 -21.71 15.47
N SER A 278 -32.07 -21.87 16.05
CA SER A 278 -30.80 -21.56 15.39
C SER A 278 -29.78 -22.67 15.59
N VAL A 279 -28.87 -22.80 14.63
CA VAL A 279 -27.69 -23.67 14.71
C VAL A 279 -26.52 -22.98 14.03
N SER A 280 -25.29 -23.31 14.43
CA SER A 280 -24.09 -22.74 13.80
C SER A 280 -23.05 -23.79 13.46
N TYR A 281 -22.12 -23.42 12.59
CA TYR A 281 -21.02 -24.24 12.09
C TYR A 281 -19.79 -23.37 11.91
N THR A 282 -18.61 -23.93 12.17
CA THR A 282 -17.34 -23.27 11.88
C THR A 282 -16.59 -24.08 10.83
N VAL A 283 -16.24 -23.44 9.73
CA VAL A 283 -15.38 -23.98 8.68
C VAL A 283 -14.01 -23.32 8.80
N ILE A 284 -12.96 -24.13 8.79
CA ILE A 284 -11.58 -23.73 9.06
C ILE A 284 -10.77 -24.19 7.85
N MET A 285 -10.13 -23.26 7.17
CA MET A 285 -9.40 -23.56 5.94
C MET A 285 -7.99 -22.95 5.98
N GLY A 286 -6.98 -23.71 5.57
CA GLY A 286 -5.60 -23.27 5.78
C GLY A 286 -4.55 -24.11 5.05
N ILE A 287 -3.29 -23.72 5.27
CA ILE A 287 -2.10 -24.30 4.66
C ILE A 287 -1.06 -24.51 5.77
N THR A 288 -0.49 -25.71 5.86
CA THR A 288 0.53 -26.04 6.85
C THR A 288 1.56 -27.03 6.29
N GLU A 289 2.79 -26.99 6.79
CA GLU A 289 3.80 -28.02 6.56
C GLU A 289 3.62 -29.23 7.49
N LYS A 290 2.94 -29.05 8.61
CA LYS A 290 2.78 -30.04 9.69
C LYS A 290 1.31 -30.41 9.84
N GLU A 291 0.95 -31.58 9.29
CA GLU A 291 -0.43 -32.09 9.32
C GLU A 291 -0.94 -32.28 10.76
N GLU A 292 -0.05 -32.62 11.69
CA GLU A 292 -0.36 -32.83 13.12
C GLU A 292 -0.88 -31.57 13.84
N GLU A 293 -0.59 -30.36 13.33
CA GLU A 293 -1.06 -29.11 13.92
C GLU A 293 -2.54 -28.83 13.58
N ILE A 294 -3.10 -29.49 12.56
CA ILE A 294 -4.46 -29.21 12.08
C ILE A 294 -5.52 -29.55 13.14
N GLU A 295 -5.40 -30.68 13.84
CA GLU A 295 -6.35 -31.05 14.89
C GLU A 295 -6.33 -30.07 16.07
N GLU A 296 -5.14 -29.56 16.42
CA GLU A 296 -5.01 -28.53 17.46
C GLU A 296 -5.66 -27.22 17.06
N ILE A 297 -5.53 -26.83 15.79
CA ILE A 297 -6.25 -25.68 15.21
C ILE A 297 -7.76 -25.92 15.27
N VAL A 298 -8.27 -27.08 14.85
CA VAL A 298 -9.71 -27.38 14.93
C VAL A 298 -10.21 -27.27 16.38
N LYS A 299 -9.43 -27.77 17.34
CA LYS A 299 -9.76 -27.71 18.76
C LYS A 299 -9.82 -26.28 19.32
N SER A 300 -9.06 -25.32 18.76
CA SER A 300 -9.15 -23.92 19.17
C SER A 300 -10.46 -23.26 18.72
N PHE A 301 -11.12 -23.79 17.69
CA PHE A 301 -12.41 -23.31 17.18
C PHE A 301 -13.55 -24.30 17.46
N GLN A 302 -13.38 -25.17 18.47
CA GLN A 302 -14.26 -26.31 18.70
C GLN A 302 -15.74 -25.94 18.92
N THR A 303 -16.03 -24.75 19.43
CA THR A 303 -17.40 -24.29 19.69
C THR A 303 -17.61 -22.91 19.06
N ALA A 304 -18.89 -22.54 18.88
CA ALA A 304 -19.25 -21.20 18.43
C ALA A 304 -18.68 -20.11 19.37
N GLU A 305 -18.75 -20.34 20.68
CA GLU A 305 -18.19 -19.44 21.69
C GLU A 305 -16.70 -19.17 21.47
N LYS A 306 -15.88 -20.22 21.36
CA LYS A 306 -14.42 -20.07 21.10
C LYS A 306 -14.14 -19.35 19.78
N THR A 307 -14.95 -19.61 18.75
CA THR A 307 -14.81 -18.95 17.45
C THR A 307 -15.08 -17.45 17.57
N MET A 308 -16.13 -17.07 18.29
CA MET A 308 -16.49 -15.67 18.50
C MET A 308 -15.51 -14.96 19.44
N GLU A 309 -14.96 -15.63 20.45
CA GLU A 309 -13.89 -15.09 21.29
C GLU A 309 -12.64 -14.74 20.45
N GLU A 310 -12.26 -15.59 19.50
CA GLU A 310 -11.12 -15.32 18.62
C GLU A 310 -11.42 -14.19 17.62
N LEU A 311 -12.67 -14.05 17.17
CA LEU A 311 -13.10 -12.89 16.38
C LEU A 311 -12.94 -11.59 17.19
N GLU A 312 -13.38 -11.56 18.46
CA GLU A 312 -13.24 -10.36 19.29
C GLU A 312 -11.79 -10.00 19.59
N LYS A 313 -10.91 -11.01 19.78
CA LYS A 313 -9.46 -10.76 19.86
C LYS A 313 -8.91 -10.17 18.56
N THR A 314 -9.35 -10.69 17.41
CA THR A 314 -8.95 -10.20 16.09
C THR A 314 -9.37 -8.75 15.88
N LYS A 315 -10.63 -8.42 16.20
CA LYS A 315 -11.15 -7.04 16.17
C LYS A 315 -10.33 -6.12 17.05
N LYS A 316 -10.11 -6.49 18.31
CA LYS A 316 -9.34 -5.70 19.27
C LYS A 316 -7.92 -5.45 18.78
N TYR A 317 -7.24 -6.47 18.29
CA TYR A 317 -5.87 -6.37 17.78
C TYR A 317 -5.74 -5.33 16.66
N TRP A 318 -6.62 -5.39 15.65
CA TRP A 318 -6.55 -4.46 14.53
C TRP A 318 -6.96 -3.04 14.94
N GLN A 319 -7.90 -2.88 15.88
CA GLN A 319 -8.24 -1.58 16.45
C GLN A 319 -7.05 -0.96 17.21
N GLU A 320 -6.27 -1.76 17.93
CA GLU A 320 -5.05 -1.32 18.61
C GLU A 320 -3.91 -1.00 17.63
N LYS A 321 -3.82 -1.72 16.50
CA LYS A 321 -2.84 -1.42 15.44
C LYS A 321 -3.16 -0.13 14.69
N VAL A 322 -4.44 0.17 14.43
CA VAL A 322 -4.89 1.44 13.83
C VAL A 322 -5.08 2.47 14.96
N ASN A 323 -3.97 2.88 15.56
CA ASN A 323 -3.91 3.64 16.80
C ASN A 323 -4.09 5.17 16.65
N THR A 324 -4.06 5.70 15.42
CA THR A 324 -4.38 7.11 15.17
C THR A 324 -5.89 7.31 15.10
N ARG A 325 -6.42 8.30 15.82
CA ARG A 325 -7.84 8.71 15.77
C ARG A 325 -7.98 10.17 15.39
N TYR A 326 -9.05 10.46 14.65
CA TYR A 326 -9.36 11.78 14.11
C TYR A 326 -10.76 12.15 14.54
N TYR A 327 -10.97 13.42 14.87
CA TYR A 327 -12.25 13.97 15.27
C TYR A 327 -12.38 15.35 14.62
N THR A 328 -13.11 15.40 13.52
CA THR A 328 -13.40 16.63 12.77
C THR A 328 -14.89 16.96 12.87
N GLY A 329 -15.32 18.05 12.24
CA GLY A 329 -16.73 18.35 12.04
C GLY A 329 -17.50 17.33 11.19
N ASP A 330 -16.81 16.35 10.58
CA ASP A 330 -17.39 15.30 9.74
C ASP A 330 -16.96 13.89 10.21
N GLY A 331 -17.79 13.24 11.03
CA GLY A 331 -17.54 11.89 11.52
C GLY A 331 -17.46 10.81 10.42
N ARG A 332 -18.02 11.08 9.23
CA ARG A 332 -17.90 10.17 8.08
C ARG A 332 -16.50 10.26 7.46
N PHE A 333 -15.95 11.47 7.38
CA PHE A 333 -14.56 11.70 7.02
C PHE A 333 -13.58 11.12 8.05
N ASP A 334 -13.88 11.22 9.34
CA ASP A 334 -13.06 10.61 10.39
C ASP A 334 -12.96 9.09 10.24
N CYS A 335 -14.09 8.42 9.96
CA CYS A 335 -14.12 6.99 9.66
C CYS A 335 -13.35 6.64 8.38
N PHE A 336 -13.43 7.47 7.33
CA PHE A 336 -12.60 7.33 6.13
C PHE A 336 -11.11 7.38 6.45
N LEU A 337 -10.66 8.35 7.26
CA LEU A 337 -9.27 8.46 7.68
C LEU A 337 -8.78 7.24 8.46
N ARG A 338 -9.66 6.58 9.23
CA ARG A 338 -9.33 5.30 9.88
C ARG A 338 -9.06 4.18 8.88
N TRP A 339 -9.88 4.06 7.83
CA TRP A 339 -9.62 3.09 6.75
C TRP A 339 -8.35 3.42 5.96
N VAL A 340 -8.09 4.70 5.69
CA VAL A 340 -6.83 5.14 5.07
C VAL A 340 -5.64 4.79 5.96
N SER A 341 -5.73 4.97 7.27
CA SER A 341 -4.66 4.61 8.22
C SER A 341 -4.45 3.09 8.33
N PHE A 342 -5.45 2.29 7.94
CA PHE A 342 -5.32 0.84 7.91
C PHE A 342 -4.60 0.31 6.66
N GLN A 343 -4.70 1.01 5.53
CA GLN A 343 -4.15 0.57 4.25
C GLN A 343 -2.63 0.33 4.23
N PRO A 344 -1.77 1.11 4.91
CA PRO A 344 -0.34 0.81 4.96
C PRO A 344 -0.03 -0.56 5.58
N ILE A 345 -0.83 -0.98 6.57
CA ILE A 345 -0.73 -2.32 7.16
C ILE A 345 -1.09 -3.38 6.10
N LEU A 346 -2.17 -3.16 5.34
CA LEU A 346 -2.58 -4.05 4.26
C LEU A 346 -1.50 -4.16 3.19
N ARG A 347 -0.92 -3.04 2.75
CA ARG A 347 0.16 -3.01 1.76
C ARG A 347 1.34 -3.88 2.19
N ARG A 348 1.78 -3.77 3.46
CA ARG A 348 2.86 -4.59 4.02
C ARG A 348 2.51 -6.08 4.09
N ILE A 349 1.30 -6.40 4.57
CA ILE A 349 0.87 -7.80 4.69
C ILE A 349 0.78 -8.45 3.32
N TYR A 350 0.22 -7.77 2.32
CA TYR A 350 -0.02 -8.33 0.99
C TYR A 350 1.17 -8.16 0.02
N GLY A 351 2.17 -7.33 0.36
CA GLY A 351 3.31 -7.05 -0.53
C GLY A 351 2.87 -6.47 -1.87
N CYS A 352 1.92 -5.52 -1.84
CA CYS A 352 1.30 -4.91 -3.03
C CYS A 352 0.80 -5.91 -4.09
N SER A 353 0.37 -7.10 -3.65
CA SER A 353 0.02 -8.24 -4.50
C SER A 353 -1.30 -8.86 -4.03
N PHE A 354 -1.73 -9.95 -4.68
CA PHE A 354 -2.63 -10.93 -4.03
C PHE A 354 -4.04 -10.41 -3.67
N LEU A 355 -4.49 -9.33 -4.31
CA LEU A 355 -5.89 -8.91 -4.35
C LEU A 355 -6.34 -8.87 -5.82
N PRO A 356 -7.65 -8.94 -6.13
CA PRO A 356 -8.14 -9.16 -7.50
C PRO A 356 -7.69 -8.14 -8.55
N HIS A 357 -7.47 -6.87 -8.18
CA HIS A 357 -6.86 -5.90 -9.10
C HIS A 357 -5.33 -6.06 -9.21
N HIS A 358 -4.67 -6.57 -8.17
CA HIS A 358 -3.21 -6.75 -8.07
C HIS A 358 -2.81 -8.17 -8.51
N ASP A 359 -3.25 -8.57 -9.70
CA ASP A 359 -3.13 -9.93 -10.23
C ASP A 359 -1.74 -10.28 -10.80
N TYR A 360 -0.88 -9.29 -10.99
CA TYR A 360 0.51 -9.45 -11.43
C TYR A 360 1.50 -9.63 -10.28
N GLY A 361 1.13 -9.19 -9.08
CA GLY A 361 2.04 -9.12 -7.93
C GLY A 361 2.35 -10.50 -7.35
N ARG A 362 3.62 -10.74 -7.00
CA ARG A 362 4.11 -12.03 -6.47
C ARG A 362 4.50 -11.99 -4.99
N GLY A 363 4.12 -10.94 -4.28
CA GLY A 363 4.37 -10.74 -2.84
C GLY A 363 5.75 -10.20 -2.49
N GLY A 364 6.56 -9.84 -3.49
CA GLY A 364 7.84 -9.16 -3.29
C GLY A 364 7.66 -7.69 -2.90
N ARG A 365 8.75 -7.05 -2.50
CA ARG A 365 8.84 -5.60 -2.30
C ARG A 365 9.73 -5.00 -3.39
N GLY A 366 9.39 -3.81 -3.85
CA GLY A 366 10.26 -2.97 -4.66
C GLY A 366 11.08 -2.02 -3.80
N TRP A 367 12.01 -1.28 -4.43
CA TRP A 367 12.83 -0.28 -3.74
C TRP A 367 12.00 0.81 -3.07
N ARG A 368 10.99 1.37 -3.76
CA ARG A 368 10.12 2.42 -3.21
C ARG A 368 9.36 1.94 -1.96
N ASP A 369 8.95 0.68 -1.91
CA ASP A 369 8.22 0.09 -0.77
C ASP A 369 9.03 0.16 0.52
N LEU A 370 10.34 -0.10 0.44
CA LEU A 370 11.24 -0.06 1.60
C LEU A 370 11.20 1.29 2.33
N TRP A 371 11.06 2.38 1.59
CA TRP A 371 11.03 3.74 2.12
C TRP A 371 9.61 4.19 2.46
N GLN A 372 8.63 3.81 1.64
CA GLN A 372 7.25 4.22 1.80
C GLN A 372 6.55 3.54 2.99
N ASP A 373 6.90 2.29 3.29
CA ASP A 373 6.39 1.59 4.48
C ASP A 373 6.81 2.32 5.76
N CYS A 374 8.04 2.87 5.79
CA CYS A 374 8.56 3.61 6.93
C CYS A 374 7.76 4.89 7.24
N LEU A 375 7.13 5.54 6.25
CA LEU A 375 6.34 6.77 6.46
C LEU A 375 5.19 6.53 7.45
N SER A 376 4.41 5.47 7.22
CA SER A 376 3.27 5.12 8.07
C SER A 376 3.71 4.56 9.42
N LEU A 377 4.77 3.74 9.42
CA LEU A 377 5.32 3.15 10.65
C LEU A 377 5.84 4.23 11.59
N LEU A 378 6.48 5.29 11.10
CA LEU A 378 6.94 6.40 11.93
C LEU A 378 5.82 7.09 12.73
N ILE A 379 4.59 7.06 12.22
CA ILE A 379 3.43 7.64 12.89
C ILE A 379 2.73 6.61 13.78
N MET A 380 2.63 5.36 13.33
CA MET A 380 1.85 4.32 14.00
C MET A 380 2.69 3.49 15.00
N ASN A 381 3.85 3.01 14.57
CA ASN A 381 4.75 2.17 15.37
C ASN A 381 6.21 2.31 14.88
N PRO A 382 7.01 3.21 15.49
CA PRO A 382 8.35 3.54 14.98
C PRO A 382 9.45 2.54 15.37
N ASP A 383 9.18 1.54 16.23
CA ASP A 383 10.20 0.72 16.89
C ASP A 383 11.21 0.06 15.93
N ASP A 384 10.74 -0.51 14.81
CA ASP A 384 11.60 -1.22 13.84
C ASP A 384 12.16 -0.32 12.72
N VAL A 385 11.69 0.94 12.63
CA VAL A 385 11.97 1.79 11.47
C VAL A 385 13.47 2.09 11.34
N ARG A 386 14.20 2.26 12.45
CA ARG A 386 15.65 2.50 12.42
C ARG A 386 16.38 1.35 11.71
N THR A 387 16.11 0.12 12.15
CA THR A 387 16.69 -1.10 11.58
C THR A 387 16.30 -1.26 10.12
N MET A 388 15.06 -0.91 9.77
CA MET A 388 14.60 -0.91 8.38
C MET A 388 15.42 0.04 7.51
N ILE A 389 15.50 1.32 7.89
CA ILE A 389 16.23 2.35 7.15
C ILE A 389 17.71 1.96 6.98
N VAL A 390 18.39 1.56 8.05
CA VAL A 390 19.79 1.14 7.99
C VAL A 390 19.99 -0.03 7.04
N GLY A 391 19.11 -1.05 7.10
CA GLY A 391 19.15 -2.19 6.19
C GLY A 391 18.90 -1.80 4.73
N ASN A 392 18.00 -0.84 4.48
CA ASN A 392 17.65 -0.39 3.13
C ASN A 392 18.85 0.21 2.39
N TYR A 393 19.72 0.96 3.09
CA TYR A 393 20.93 1.54 2.49
C TYR A 393 21.92 0.48 1.95
N GLY A 394 21.85 -0.76 2.45
CA GLY A 394 22.65 -1.87 1.95
C GLY A 394 22.41 -2.22 0.47
N GLY A 395 21.34 -1.69 -0.13
CA GLY A 395 21.00 -1.87 -1.54
C GLY A 395 21.58 -0.80 -2.46
N VAL A 396 22.18 0.27 -1.94
CA VAL A 396 22.76 1.36 -2.76
C VAL A 396 24.07 0.90 -3.39
N ARG A 397 24.29 1.22 -4.67
CA ARG A 397 25.56 1.00 -5.38
C ARG A 397 26.44 2.24 -5.30
N ILE A 398 27.75 2.07 -5.48
CA ILE A 398 28.73 3.17 -5.38
C ILE A 398 28.55 4.26 -6.45
N ASP A 399 27.80 3.96 -7.52
CA ASP A 399 27.42 4.92 -8.58
C ASP A 399 26.13 5.69 -8.28
N GLY A 400 25.60 5.56 -7.06
CA GLY A 400 24.38 6.23 -6.60
C GLY A 400 23.07 5.59 -7.09
N THR A 401 23.12 4.48 -7.83
CA THR A 401 21.92 3.65 -8.11
C THR A 401 21.69 2.63 -7.00
N ASN A 402 20.76 1.68 -7.19
CA ASN A 402 20.42 0.70 -6.17
C ASN A 402 19.93 -0.63 -6.77
N ALA A 403 19.98 -1.68 -5.96
CA ALA A 403 19.32 -2.95 -6.24
C ALA A 403 17.81 -2.78 -6.35
N THR A 404 17.19 -3.52 -7.27
CA THR A 404 15.76 -3.44 -7.58
C THR A 404 14.99 -4.71 -7.20
N ILE A 405 15.70 -5.79 -6.87
CA ILE A 405 15.14 -7.06 -6.39
C ILE A 405 15.46 -7.19 -4.91
N ILE A 406 14.43 -7.13 -4.08
CA ILE A 406 14.53 -7.22 -2.63
C ILE A 406 14.44 -8.69 -2.19
N GLY A 407 15.35 -9.12 -1.34
CA GLY A 407 15.38 -10.45 -0.76
C GLY A 407 14.33 -10.67 0.33
N SER A 408 14.39 -11.84 0.94
CA SER A 408 13.45 -12.25 2.00
C SER A 408 13.84 -11.70 3.38
N GLY A 409 15.14 -11.51 3.62
CA GLY A 409 15.69 -10.96 4.85
C GLY A 409 15.73 -9.43 4.88
N GLN A 410 15.80 -8.86 6.08
CA GLN A 410 16.00 -7.43 6.26
C GLN A 410 17.39 -7.02 5.73
N GLY A 411 17.44 -6.05 4.81
CA GLY A 411 18.68 -5.62 4.16
C GLY A 411 19.26 -6.63 3.17
N GLU A 412 18.48 -7.63 2.74
CA GLU A 412 18.88 -8.57 1.70
C GLU A 412 18.47 -8.06 0.32
N PHE A 413 19.41 -8.09 -0.63
CA PHE A 413 19.21 -7.67 -2.02
C PHE A 413 19.79 -8.72 -2.97
N ILE A 414 19.13 -8.91 -4.11
CA ILE A 414 19.46 -9.96 -5.07
C ILE A 414 19.93 -9.31 -6.37
N ALA A 415 21.04 -9.79 -6.91
CA ALA A 415 21.52 -9.38 -8.23
C ALA A 415 20.55 -9.87 -9.33
N ASP A 416 20.24 -9.00 -10.29
CA ASP A 416 19.48 -9.41 -11.47
C ASP A 416 20.33 -10.37 -12.31
N ARG A 417 19.79 -11.56 -12.60
CA ARG A 417 20.48 -12.62 -13.36
C ARG A 417 20.08 -12.67 -14.84
N ASN A 418 19.07 -11.88 -15.23
CA ASN A 418 18.58 -11.79 -16.59
C ASN A 418 19.33 -10.71 -17.39
N GLY A 419 20.16 -9.92 -16.71
CA GLY A 419 21.02 -8.92 -17.33
C GLY A 419 20.30 -7.72 -17.91
N ILE A 420 19.11 -7.42 -17.38
CA ILE A 420 18.30 -6.26 -17.71
C ILE A 420 18.60 -5.18 -16.66
N ALA A 421 19.30 -4.11 -17.06
CA ALA A 421 19.48 -2.97 -16.18
C ALA A 421 18.17 -2.16 -16.14
N ARG A 422 17.53 -2.08 -14.97
CA ARG A 422 16.43 -1.13 -14.73
C ARG A 422 16.88 -0.12 -13.69
N VAL A 423 17.04 1.13 -14.13
CA VAL A 423 17.36 2.26 -13.26
C VAL A 423 16.20 3.23 -13.31
N TRP A 424 15.52 3.37 -12.19
CA TRP A 424 14.53 4.42 -12.00
C TRP A 424 15.21 5.61 -11.35
N MET A 425 15.17 6.75 -12.03
CA MET A 425 15.97 7.90 -11.65
C MET A 425 15.49 8.54 -10.33
N ASP A 426 14.24 8.32 -9.94
CA ASP A 426 13.66 8.82 -8.68
C ASP A 426 14.11 8.02 -7.44
N HIS A 427 14.67 6.83 -7.62
CA HIS A 427 15.02 5.95 -6.50
C HIS A 427 16.03 6.58 -5.52
N GLY A 428 16.84 7.54 -5.95
CA GLY A 428 17.76 8.29 -5.08
C GLY A 428 17.10 9.41 -4.26
N VAL A 429 15.85 9.79 -4.57
CA VAL A 429 15.14 10.90 -3.91
C VAL A 429 14.50 10.46 -2.59
N TRP A 430 13.79 9.34 -2.61
CA TRP A 430 13.02 8.85 -1.45
C TRP A 430 13.83 8.52 -0.18
N PRO A 431 15.05 7.94 -0.28
CA PRO A 431 15.86 7.60 0.89
C PRO A 431 16.10 8.80 1.82
N PHE A 432 16.45 9.96 1.25
CA PHE A 432 16.67 11.17 2.04
C PHE A 432 15.37 11.66 2.68
N MET A 433 14.27 11.75 1.93
CA MET A 433 13.00 12.24 2.45
C MET A 433 12.52 11.40 3.65
N THR A 434 12.59 10.07 3.54
CA THR A 434 12.21 9.16 4.61
C THR A 434 13.18 9.21 5.80
N THR A 435 14.49 9.30 5.54
CA THR A 435 15.51 9.39 6.61
C THR A 435 15.41 10.71 7.36
N LYS A 436 15.16 11.81 6.65
CA LYS A 436 14.90 13.13 7.27
C LYS A 436 13.66 13.08 8.14
N LEU A 437 12.55 12.51 7.65
CA LEU A 437 11.35 12.32 8.47
C LEU A 437 11.65 11.47 9.72
N TYR A 438 12.45 10.41 9.60
CA TYR A 438 12.89 9.62 10.76
C TYR A 438 13.66 10.48 11.78
N ILE A 439 14.66 11.25 11.32
CA ILE A 439 15.44 12.15 12.18
C ILE A 439 14.54 13.20 12.84
N ASP A 440 13.61 13.76 12.07
CA ASP A 440 12.69 14.78 12.57
C ASP A 440 11.77 14.22 13.66
N GLN A 441 11.19 13.03 13.46
CA GLN A 441 10.30 12.37 14.43
C GLN A 441 11.05 11.85 15.67
N THR A 442 12.28 11.35 15.50
CA THR A 442 13.00 10.61 16.55
C THR A 442 14.14 11.38 17.19
N GLY A 443 14.62 12.46 16.59
CA GLY A 443 15.84 13.15 17.01
C GLY A 443 17.13 12.31 16.88
N ASP A 444 17.07 11.09 16.36
CA ASP A 444 18.25 10.24 16.16
C ASP A 444 19.00 10.70 14.90
N VAL A 445 19.87 11.69 15.08
CA VAL A 445 20.80 12.17 14.05
C VAL A 445 21.96 11.20 13.81
N ASP A 446 22.28 10.35 14.79
CA ASP A 446 23.42 9.43 14.73
C ASP A 446 23.17 8.28 13.74
N ILE A 447 21.91 8.05 13.31
CA ILE A 447 21.62 7.18 12.16
C ILE A 447 22.49 7.53 10.95
N LEU A 448 22.81 8.81 10.70
CA LEU A 448 23.64 9.21 9.57
C LEU A 448 25.09 8.72 9.65
N LYS A 449 25.57 8.34 10.85
CA LYS A 449 26.90 7.76 11.07
C LYS A 449 26.94 6.25 10.91
N GLU A 450 25.79 5.58 10.84
CA GLU A 450 25.74 4.13 10.68
C GLU A 450 26.51 3.70 9.44
N ASN A 451 27.39 2.71 9.63
CA ASN A 451 28.29 2.25 8.58
C ASN A 451 27.69 1.05 7.85
N VAL A 452 27.34 1.24 6.58
CA VAL A 452 26.62 0.27 5.75
C VAL A 452 27.47 -0.08 4.53
N CYS A 453 27.40 -1.35 4.08
CA CYS A 453 28.09 -1.79 2.86
C CYS A 453 27.29 -1.37 1.62
N TYR A 454 27.99 -1.05 0.53
CA TYR A 454 27.33 -0.85 -0.77
C TYR A 454 27.05 -2.18 -1.47
N PHE A 455 25.93 -2.24 -2.18
CA PHE A 455 25.57 -3.35 -3.06
C PHE A 455 26.48 -3.37 -4.30
N LYS A 456 26.80 -4.58 -4.77
CA LYS A 456 27.59 -4.82 -5.98
C LYS A 456 27.03 -5.98 -6.77
N ASP A 457 26.91 -5.81 -8.08
CA ASP A 457 26.57 -6.85 -9.05
C ASP A 457 27.24 -6.52 -10.41
N GLU A 458 26.84 -7.22 -11.48
CA GLU A 458 27.37 -6.98 -12.82
C GLU A 458 27.01 -5.58 -13.36
N GLN A 459 26.01 -4.90 -12.80
CA GLN A 459 25.56 -3.60 -13.27
C GLN A 459 26.58 -2.52 -12.88
N ALA A 460 26.98 -1.69 -13.84
CA ALA A 460 27.92 -0.59 -13.63
C ALA A 460 27.48 0.69 -14.36
N GLU A 461 28.14 1.80 -14.01
CA GLU A 461 27.95 3.11 -14.66
C GLU A 461 26.48 3.53 -14.72
N ARG A 462 25.79 3.40 -13.58
CA ARG A 462 24.38 3.71 -13.42
C ARG A 462 23.49 2.93 -14.39
N GLY A 463 23.84 1.67 -14.65
CA GLY A 463 23.10 0.77 -15.55
C GLY A 463 23.44 0.90 -17.04
N ARG A 464 24.43 1.69 -17.42
CA ARG A 464 24.83 1.84 -18.83
C ARG A 464 25.85 0.81 -19.30
N SER A 465 26.53 0.13 -18.40
CA SER A 465 27.50 -0.88 -18.76
C SER A 465 27.53 -2.02 -17.74
N ARG A 466 28.39 -3.01 -18.02
CA ARG A 466 28.62 -4.15 -17.14
C ARG A 466 30.06 -4.18 -16.65
N ASP A 467 30.22 -4.57 -15.39
CA ASP A 467 31.52 -4.93 -14.84
C ASP A 467 31.86 -6.38 -15.17
N LEU A 468 32.64 -6.57 -16.23
CA LEU A 468 33.07 -7.89 -16.71
C LEU A 468 34.03 -8.61 -15.76
N GLN A 469 34.54 -7.92 -14.73
CA GLN A 469 35.38 -8.54 -13.70
C GLN A 469 34.56 -9.10 -12.54
N TRP A 470 33.28 -8.74 -12.43
CA TRP A 470 32.41 -9.28 -11.39
C TRP A 470 31.84 -10.64 -11.78
N ASP A 471 31.79 -11.55 -10.83
CA ASP A 471 31.06 -12.80 -10.90
C ASP A 471 30.28 -13.08 -9.61
N ALA A 472 29.40 -14.08 -9.64
CA ALA A 472 28.59 -14.43 -8.48
C ALA A 472 29.40 -14.95 -7.28
N GLU A 473 30.61 -15.49 -7.49
CA GLU A 473 31.49 -15.98 -6.42
C GLU A 473 32.12 -14.83 -5.63
N SER A 474 32.31 -13.68 -6.27
CA SER A 474 32.82 -12.44 -5.66
C SER A 474 31.89 -11.84 -4.60
N GLY A 475 30.60 -12.22 -4.64
CA GLY A 475 29.56 -11.78 -3.72
C GLY A 475 28.91 -10.45 -4.14
N THR A 476 27.94 -10.00 -3.33
CA THR A 476 27.08 -8.84 -3.66
C THR A 476 27.43 -7.55 -2.92
N LYS A 477 28.65 -7.45 -2.40
CA LYS A 477 29.10 -6.30 -1.60
C LYS A 477 30.30 -5.64 -2.27
N GLN A 478 30.32 -4.31 -2.29
CA GLN A 478 31.41 -3.52 -2.85
C GLN A 478 32.71 -3.81 -2.10
N ARG A 479 33.80 -4.02 -2.86
CA ARG A 479 35.12 -4.31 -2.32
C ARG A 479 36.11 -3.18 -2.57
N CYS A 480 37.12 -3.13 -1.70
CA CYS A 480 38.30 -2.30 -1.83
C CYS A 480 39.36 -3.00 -2.71
N GLU A 481 40.41 -2.26 -3.11
CA GLU A 481 41.56 -2.80 -3.84
C GLU A 481 42.29 -3.94 -3.10
N ASP A 482 42.18 -3.99 -1.77
CA ASP A 482 42.75 -5.04 -0.91
C ASP A 482 41.77 -6.20 -0.62
N ASP A 483 40.68 -6.30 -1.40
CA ASP A 483 39.58 -7.26 -1.29
C ASP A 483 38.71 -7.16 -0.01
N SER A 484 39.00 -6.20 0.88
CA SER A 484 38.12 -5.93 2.03
C SER A 484 36.76 -5.38 1.57
N ILE A 485 35.71 -5.58 2.38
CA ILE A 485 34.37 -5.04 2.07
C ILE A 485 34.35 -3.57 2.46
N TYR A 486 34.01 -2.69 1.51
CA TYR A 486 33.87 -1.27 1.78
C TYR A 486 32.54 -0.97 2.49
N GLY A 487 32.61 -0.10 3.50
CA GLY A 487 31.44 0.45 4.18
C GLY A 487 31.56 1.96 4.33
N GLY A 488 30.48 2.65 3.99
CA GLY A 488 30.32 4.10 4.10
C GLY A 488 29.28 4.48 5.15
N SER A 489 29.34 5.72 5.63
CA SER A 489 28.27 6.25 6.47
C SER A 489 26.96 6.38 5.68
N ILE A 490 25.80 6.36 6.33
CA ILE A 490 24.53 6.67 5.66
C ILE A 490 24.56 8.06 5.01
N LEU A 491 25.26 9.03 5.62
CA LEU A 491 25.49 10.34 4.99
C LEU A 491 26.22 10.21 3.65
N GLU A 492 27.25 9.37 3.55
CA GLU A 492 27.96 9.08 2.29
C GLU A 492 27.03 8.47 1.24
N HIS A 493 26.16 7.53 1.64
CA HIS A 493 25.19 6.91 0.73
C HIS A 493 24.25 7.96 0.13
N LEU A 494 23.71 8.83 0.98
CA LEU A 494 22.86 9.94 0.57
C LEU A 494 23.57 10.90 -0.37
N LEU A 495 24.81 11.29 -0.04
CA LEU A 495 25.61 12.17 -0.89
C LEU A 495 25.84 11.55 -2.28
N LEU A 496 26.21 10.27 -2.36
CA LEU A 496 26.45 9.60 -3.64
C LEU A 496 25.19 9.50 -4.50
N GLN A 497 24.03 9.20 -3.91
CA GLN A 497 22.76 9.15 -4.64
C GLN A 497 22.44 10.48 -5.33
N HIS A 498 22.66 11.60 -4.63
CA HIS A 498 22.31 12.94 -5.14
C HIS A 498 23.38 13.51 -6.06
N LEU A 499 24.66 13.40 -5.68
CA LEU A 499 25.76 13.94 -6.47
C LEU A 499 25.92 13.20 -7.80
N CYS A 500 25.80 11.86 -7.82
CA CYS A 500 25.84 11.13 -9.09
C CYS A 500 24.67 11.52 -10.01
N ALA A 501 23.46 11.71 -9.45
CA ALA A 501 22.30 12.15 -10.23
C ALA A 501 22.46 13.57 -10.78
N PHE A 502 23.03 14.51 -10.01
CA PHE A 502 23.28 15.89 -10.43
C PHE A 502 24.12 16.00 -11.71
N TYR A 503 25.11 15.12 -11.87
CA TYR A 503 25.97 15.08 -13.06
C TYR A 503 25.43 14.18 -14.19
N ASP A 504 24.34 13.43 -13.96
CA ASP A 504 23.74 12.50 -14.92
C ASP A 504 22.70 13.19 -15.81
N THR A 505 23.14 14.20 -16.56
CA THR A 505 22.25 15.12 -17.29
C THR A 505 22.10 14.79 -18.77
N GLY A 506 20.95 15.14 -19.36
CA GLY A 506 20.69 15.06 -20.80
C GLY A 506 21.13 16.31 -21.58
N ALA A 507 20.64 16.44 -22.81
CA ALA A 507 21.00 17.53 -23.72
C ALA A 507 20.46 18.90 -23.27
N HIS A 508 19.34 18.93 -22.53
CA HIS A 508 18.74 20.15 -21.96
C HIS A 508 19.22 20.44 -20.54
N ASN A 509 20.21 19.66 -20.08
CA ASN A 509 20.92 19.82 -18.84
C ASN A 509 20.10 19.51 -17.57
N HIS A 510 19.00 18.75 -17.70
CA HIS A 510 18.26 18.15 -16.59
C HIS A 510 18.64 16.68 -16.41
N ILE A 511 18.27 16.07 -15.29
CA ILE A 511 18.64 14.70 -14.97
C ILE A 511 17.94 13.73 -15.93
N LEU A 512 18.70 12.78 -16.48
CA LEU A 512 18.20 11.76 -17.39
C LEU A 512 17.12 10.90 -16.75
N LEU A 513 16.07 10.61 -17.51
CA LEU A 513 14.93 9.79 -17.10
C LEU A 513 15.34 8.33 -16.85
N ARG A 514 16.30 7.82 -17.63
CA ARG A 514 16.71 6.42 -17.60
C ARG A 514 15.50 5.51 -17.82
N GLY A 515 15.33 4.48 -17.00
CA GLY A 515 14.26 3.50 -17.18
C GLY A 515 12.85 4.05 -16.90
N ALA A 516 12.72 5.05 -16.04
CA ALA A 516 11.51 5.80 -15.68
C ALA A 516 11.81 6.66 -14.44
N ASP A 517 10.86 7.50 -14.02
CA ASP A 517 10.81 8.06 -12.68
C ASP A 517 9.66 7.41 -11.87
N TRP A 518 9.02 8.13 -10.93
CA TRP A 518 7.85 7.65 -10.20
C TRP A 518 6.75 7.08 -11.11
N ASN A 519 6.57 7.64 -12.32
CA ASN A 519 5.64 7.11 -13.30
C ASN A 519 6.32 5.96 -14.06
N ASP A 520 6.05 4.72 -13.61
CA ASP A 520 6.62 3.51 -14.19
C ASP A 520 6.29 3.32 -15.67
N ALA A 521 5.29 4.03 -16.20
CA ALA A 521 4.84 3.92 -17.59
C ALA A 521 5.51 4.95 -18.53
N LEU A 522 6.45 5.76 -18.03
CA LEU A 522 7.36 6.60 -18.83
C LEU A 522 8.68 5.86 -19.10
N ASP A 523 8.58 4.70 -19.75
CA ASP A 523 9.62 3.68 -19.80
C ASP A 523 10.33 3.51 -21.15
N MET A 524 10.09 4.41 -22.11
CA MET A 524 10.61 4.29 -23.48
C MET A 524 11.51 5.46 -23.89
N ALA A 525 12.04 6.21 -22.91
CA ALA A 525 12.94 7.35 -23.15
C ALA A 525 14.27 7.28 -22.39
N ALA A 526 14.88 6.09 -22.32
CA ALA A 526 16.07 5.85 -21.51
C ALA A 526 17.37 6.47 -22.04
N GLU A 527 17.44 6.80 -23.33
CA GLU A 527 18.66 7.32 -23.96
C GLU A 527 18.77 8.83 -23.79
N ASN A 528 17.72 9.57 -24.14
CA ASN A 528 17.72 11.03 -24.17
C ASN A 528 16.60 11.67 -23.35
N GLY A 529 15.66 10.89 -22.81
CA GLY A 529 14.59 11.44 -21.99
C GLY A 529 15.14 12.07 -20.71
N GLU A 530 14.50 13.15 -20.27
CA GLU A 530 14.88 13.89 -19.06
C GLU A 530 13.66 14.07 -18.17
N SER A 531 13.83 13.96 -16.84
CA SER A 531 12.78 14.26 -15.86
C SER A 531 13.08 15.59 -15.17
N VAL A 532 12.50 16.67 -15.68
CA VAL A 532 12.53 17.99 -15.03
C VAL A 532 11.81 17.92 -13.68
N ALA A 533 10.73 17.13 -13.61
CA ALA A 533 9.95 16.88 -12.40
C ALA A 533 10.86 16.41 -11.25
N PHE A 534 11.63 15.35 -11.46
CA PHE A 534 12.51 14.84 -10.40
C PHE A 534 13.84 15.58 -10.30
N THR A 535 14.25 16.32 -11.34
CA THR A 535 15.33 17.31 -11.20
C THR A 535 14.96 18.37 -10.15
N CYS A 536 13.69 18.81 -10.07
CA CYS A 536 13.20 19.63 -8.95
C CYS A 536 13.32 18.89 -7.60
N ALA A 537 12.91 17.63 -7.54
CA ALA A 537 12.96 16.84 -6.30
C ALA A 537 14.40 16.70 -5.77
N TYR A 538 15.37 16.39 -6.64
CA TYR A 538 16.79 16.36 -6.27
C TYR A 538 17.29 17.73 -5.77
N ALA A 539 16.88 18.84 -6.39
CA ALA A 539 17.22 20.18 -5.89
C ALA A 539 16.66 20.44 -4.49
N GLY A 540 15.43 20.01 -4.23
CA GLY A 540 14.80 20.12 -2.91
C GLY A 540 15.53 19.30 -1.85
N ASN A 541 15.97 18.09 -2.19
CA ASN A 541 16.76 17.26 -1.29
C ASN A 541 18.14 17.84 -1.02
N LEU A 542 18.85 18.33 -2.05
CA LEU A 542 20.17 18.96 -1.90
C LEU A 542 20.12 20.15 -0.92
N SER A 543 19.14 21.06 -1.07
CA SER A 543 18.98 22.17 -0.12
C SER A 543 18.65 21.69 1.30
N GLN A 544 17.73 20.73 1.45
CA GLN A 544 17.39 20.21 2.78
C GLN A 544 18.54 19.42 3.43
N MET A 545 19.38 18.76 2.64
CA MET A 545 20.62 18.15 3.12
C MET A 545 21.59 19.23 3.61
N ALA A 546 21.77 20.32 2.87
CA ALA A 546 22.61 21.45 3.29
C ALA A 546 22.11 22.08 4.61
N GLU A 547 20.79 22.28 4.75
CA GLU A 547 20.15 22.73 5.98
C GLU A 547 20.43 21.76 7.14
N LEU A 548 20.27 20.45 6.92
CA LEU A 548 20.52 19.42 7.92
C LEU A 548 22.01 19.42 8.35
N LEU A 549 22.95 19.47 7.41
CA LEU A 549 24.38 19.55 7.72
C LEU A 549 24.73 20.77 8.57
N THR A 550 24.11 21.92 8.26
CA THR A 550 24.26 23.15 9.06
C THR A 550 23.77 22.94 10.49
N VAL A 551 22.62 22.29 10.66
CA VAL A 551 22.08 21.96 11.99
C VAL A 551 22.96 20.96 12.75
N LEU A 552 23.48 19.93 12.08
CA LEU A 552 24.41 18.96 12.69
C LEU A 552 25.68 19.65 13.19
N ARG A 553 26.20 20.61 12.43
CA ARG A 553 27.34 21.42 12.88
C ARG A 553 26.99 22.27 14.09
N GLU A 554 25.94 23.08 13.99
CA GLU A 554 25.62 24.12 14.98
C GLU A 554 25.04 23.57 16.29
N LYS A 555 24.23 22.51 16.22
CA LYS A 555 23.55 21.93 17.40
C LYS A 555 24.23 20.68 17.93
N TYR A 556 24.89 19.90 17.09
CA TYR A 556 25.48 18.61 17.46
C TYR A 556 27.02 18.60 17.41
N GLY A 557 27.66 19.69 16.99
CA GLY A 557 29.12 19.83 16.97
C GLY A 557 29.81 18.96 15.93
N TRP A 558 29.12 18.58 14.85
CA TRP A 558 29.73 17.82 13.76
C TRP A 558 30.53 18.77 12.87
N GLU A 559 31.86 18.63 12.88
CA GLU A 559 32.74 19.51 12.08
C GLU A 559 33.07 18.93 10.70
N LYS A 560 33.27 17.60 10.63
CA LYS A 560 33.72 16.91 9.42
C LYS A 560 32.96 15.59 9.20
N ALA A 561 32.86 15.19 7.95
CA ALA A 561 32.38 13.87 7.53
C ALA A 561 33.53 13.07 6.93
N GLU A 562 33.66 11.80 7.32
CA GLU A 562 34.57 10.85 6.68
C GLU A 562 33.87 10.23 5.47
N LEU A 563 34.44 10.44 4.28
CA LEU A 563 33.88 10.02 3.00
C LEU A 563 34.91 9.25 2.17
N LEU A 564 34.48 8.40 1.25
CA LEU A 564 35.32 7.74 0.25
C LEU A 564 36.13 8.77 -0.54
N GLU A 565 37.43 8.55 -0.72
CA GLU A 565 38.32 9.51 -1.38
C GLU A 565 37.86 9.90 -2.80
N GLU A 566 37.34 8.94 -3.56
CA GLU A 566 36.86 9.11 -4.92
C GLU A 566 35.74 10.15 -5.05
N ILE A 567 34.97 10.39 -3.97
CA ILE A 567 33.88 11.37 -3.96
C ILE A 567 34.37 12.80 -4.24
N ARG A 568 35.67 13.10 -4.07
CA ARG A 568 36.24 14.42 -4.39
C ARG A 568 35.92 14.87 -5.81
N ILE A 569 35.83 13.94 -6.76
CA ILE A 569 35.50 14.23 -8.15
C ILE A 569 34.11 14.87 -8.23
N LEU A 570 33.15 14.34 -7.47
CA LEU A 570 31.75 14.79 -7.42
C LEU A 570 31.55 16.06 -6.58
N LEU A 571 32.54 16.45 -5.76
CA LEU A 571 32.46 17.65 -4.94
C LEU A 571 32.96 18.91 -5.66
N LYS A 572 33.30 18.86 -6.96
CA LYS A 572 33.68 20.06 -7.72
C LYS A 572 32.55 21.11 -7.66
N ASP A 573 32.94 22.34 -7.36
CA ASP A 573 32.04 23.48 -7.24
C ASP A 573 32.43 24.60 -8.21
N ASP A 574 31.87 24.55 -9.42
CA ASP A 574 32.21 25.47 -10.49
C ASP A 574 30.99 25.73 -11.39
N ALA A 575 30.61 26.99 -11.54
CA ALA A 575 29.42 27.37 -12.31
C ALA A 575 29.58 27.09 -13.81
N ALA A 576 30.78 27.27 -14.38
CA ALA A 576 31.01 27.00 -15.80
C ALA A 576 30.93 25.49 -16.11
N LEU A 577 31.37 24.65 -15.18
CA LEU A 577 31.14 23.21 -15.22
C LEU A 577 29.64 22.89 -15.15
N TYR A 578 28.87 23.52 -14.26
CA TYR A 578 27.44 23.22 -14.13
C TYR A 578 26.64 23.59 -15.39
N ASP A 579 27.02 24.69 -16.05
CA ASP A 579 26.39 25.17 -17.29
C ASP A 579 26.68 24.28 -18.52
N ASP A 580 27.66 23.38 -18.46
CA ASP A 580 28.05 22.47 -19.55
C ASP A 580 27.66 21.01 -19.26
N ALA A 581 26.58 20.56 -19.90
CA ALA A 581 26.07 19.18 -19.78
C ALA A 581 27.12 18.11 -20.14
N SER A 582 27.95 18.35 -21.16
CA SER A 582 28.99 17.41 -21.59
C SER A 582 30.11 17.33 -20.55
N ALA A 583 30.51 18.47 -19.99
CA ALA A 583 31.50 18.51 -18.91
C ALA A 583 31.01 17.79 -17.65
N LYS A 584 29.71 17.93 -17.29
CA LYS A 584 29.09 17.17 -16.19
C LYS A 584 29.10 15.67 -16.44
N GLN A 585 28.68 15.23 -17.62
CA GLN A 585 28.72 13.82 -17.99
C GLN A 585 30.16 13.26 -17.97
N GLY A 586 31.13 14.03 -18.46
CA GLY A 586 32.55 13.65 -18.43
C GLY A 586 33.09 13.46 -17.01
N LEU A 587 32.72 14.35 -16.09
CA LEU A 587 33.08 14.24 -14.67
C LEU A 587 32.43 13.02 -14.01
N LEU A 588 31.15 12.77 -14.27
CA LEU A 588 30.48 11.57 -13.75
C LEU A 588 31.15 10.30 -14.28
N GLN A 589 31.49 10.29 -15.57
CA GLN A 589 32.17 9.16 -16.22
C GLN A 589 33.55 8.89 -15.59
N GLU A 590 34.29 9.95 -15.24
CA GLU A 590 35.56 9.85 -14.50
C GLU A 590 35.35 9.14 -13.14
N TYR A 591 34.34 9.56 -12.37
CA TYR A 591 34.02 8.98 -11.07
C TYR A 591 33.58 7.51 -11.16
N VAL A 592 32.60 7.19 -12.01
CA VAL A 592 32.05 5.82 -12.09
C VAL A 592 33.04 4.83 -12.70
N ALA A 593 33.94 5.29 -13.58
CA ALA A 593 35.01 4.45 -14.11
C ALA A 593 36.05 4.12 -13.02
N LEU A 594 36.38 5.10 -12.17
CA LEU A 594 37.29 4.92 -11.04
C LEU A 594 36.74 3.92 -10.02
N CYS A 595 35.43 3.96 -9.75
CA CYS A 595 34.78 3.10 -8.76
C CYS A 595 34.22 1.79 -9.34
N ARG A 596 34.46 1.49 -10.63
CA ARG A 596 33.70 0.47 -11.37
C ARG A 596 33.71 -0.91 -10.72
N HIS A 597 34.91 -1.41 -10.39
CA HIS A 597 35.09 -2.76 -9.86
C HIS A 597 35.39 -2.72 -8.36
N HIS A 598 36.55 -2.16 -8.00
CA HIS A 598 36.97 -1.90 -6.63
C HIS A 598 37.07 -0.40 -6.38
N VAL A 599 36.96 -0.02 -5.11
CA VAL A 599 37.29 1.32 -4.62
C VAL A 599 38.62 1.30 -3.88
N SER A 600 39.27 2.44 -3.69
CA SER A 600 40.54 2.55 -2.97
C SER A 600 40.44 2.11 -1.50
N GLY A 601 39.24 2.21 -0.91
CA GLY A 601 39.00 2.01 0.52
C GLY A 601 39.53 3.14 1.40
N ARG A 602 40.19 4.15 0.81
CA ARG A 602 40.71 5.31 1.54
C ARG A 602 39.59 6.29 1.81
N LYS A 603 39.57 6.84 3.03
CA LYS A 603 38.63 7.89 3.43
C LYS A 603 39.33 9.23 3.55
N ILE A 604 38.57 10.29 3.30
CA ILE A 604 38.95 11.67 3.43
C ILE A 604 38.02 12.36 4.42
N GLU A 605 38.53 13.35 5.14
CA GLU A 605 37.66 14.22 5.91
C GLU A 605 37.27 15.45 5.09
N VAL A 606 35.98 15.76 5.05
CA VAL A 606 35.44 16.96 4.39
C VAL A 606 34.67 17.78 5.42
N SER A 607 34.85 19.10 5.42
CA SER A 607 34.13 20.01 6.30
C SER A 607 32.63 19.94 6.03
N LEU A 608 31.81 19.87 7.10
CA LEU A 608 30.35 19.93 6.95
C LEU A 608 29.90 21.28 6.38
N GLN A 609 30.63 22.35 6.66
CA GLN A 609 30.36 23.66 6.08
C GLN A 609 30.57 23.65 4.57
N GLU A 610 31.73 23.17 4.11
CA GLU A 610 32.05 23.10 2.68
C GLU A 610 31.08 22.18 1.94
N LEU A 611 30.68 21.06 2.56
CA LEU A 611 29.64 20.18 2.02
C LEU A 611 28.29 20.91 1.92
N ALA A 612 27.84 21.60 2.97
CA ALA A 612 26.58 22.31 2.95
C ALA A 612 26.55 23.40 1.85
N GLU A 613 27.61 24.20 1.74
CA GLU A 613 27.76 25.23 0.70
C GLU A 613 27.73 24.60 -0.71
N ASN A 614 28.45 23.49 -0.93
CA ASN A 614 28.47 22.79 -2.21
C ASN A 614 27.09 22.28 -2.64
N LEU A 615 26.35 21.64 -1.71
CA LEU A 615 25.02 21.11 -1.99
C LEU A 615 24.03 22.25 -2.28
N GLU A 616 24.11 23.35 -1.53
CA GLU A 616 23.24 24.51 -1.75
C GLU A 616 23.53 25.21 -3.09
N HIS A 617 24.80 25.37 -3.48
CA HIS A 617 25.15 25.91 -4.80
C HIS A 617 24.59 25.05 -5.94
N LYS A 618 24.70 23.72 -5.84
CA LYS A 618 24.10 22.80 -6.82
C LYS A 618 22.58 22.92 -6.86
N ALA A 619 21.93 22.97 -5.69
CA ALA A 619 20.49 23.12 -5.58
C ALA A 619 20.00 24.43 -6.23
N GLU A 620 20.63 25.57 -5.91
CA GLU A 620 20.27 26.87 -6.47
C GLU A 620 20.56 26.96 -7.97
N TRP A 621 21.63 26.33 -8.45
CA TRP A 621 21.88 26.21 -9.89
C TRP A 621 20.73 25.47 -10.58
N ILE A 622 20.29 24.32 -10.07
CA ILE A 622 19.16 23.57 -10.64
C ILE A 622 17.88 24.42 -10.63
N LYS A 623 17.52 24.99 -9.47
CA LYS A 623 16.30 25.80 -9.35
C LYS A 623 16.34 27.01 -10.29
N GLY A 624 17.50 27.64 -10.44
CA GLY A 624 17.74 28.73 -11.37
C GLY A 624 17.56 28.31 -12.83
N HIS A 625 18.18 27.19 -13.23
CA HIS A 625 18.09 26.64 -14.58
C HIS A 625 16.64 26.31 -14.96
N ILE A 626 15.92 25.57 -14.11
CA ILE A 626 14.52 25.19 -14.36
C ILE A 626 13.61 26.43 -14.47
N ARG A 627 13.71 27.39 -13.55
CA ARG A 627 12.92 28.63 -13.61
C ARG A 627 13.14 29.41 -14.91
N LYS A 628 14.35 29.34 -15.47
CA LYS A 628 14.73 30.05 -16.70
C LYS A 628 14.28 29.33 -17.97
N THR A 629 14.27 28.00 -17.97
CA THR A 629 14.16 27.19 -19.20
C THR A 629 12.84 26.44 -19.34
N GLU A 630 12.18 26.09 -18.24
CA GLU A 630 11.07 25.12 -18.26
C GLU A 630 9.70 25.75 -17.92
N TRP A 631 9.65 27.05 -17.64
CA TRP A 631 8.39 27.73 -17.36
C TRP A 631 7.58 27.95 -18.63
N ILE A 632 6.33 27.48 -18.62
CA ILE A 632 5.35 27.64 -19.69
C ILE A 632 4.29 28.63 -19.22
N ASP A 633 4.14 29.74 -19.94
CA ASP A 633 3.06 30.70 -19.66
C ASP A 633 1.69 30.14 -20.08
N GLY A 634 0.77 30.15 -19.12
CA GLY A 634 -0.61 29.68 -19.28
C GLY A 634 -1.52 30.74 -19.90
N LYS A 635 -2.65 30.30 -20.47
CA LYS A 635 -3.73 31.22 -20.83
C LYS A 635 -4.33 31.86 -19.57
N GLU A 636 -4.90 33.06 -19.71
CA GLU A 636 -5.70 33.72 -18.66
C GLU A 636 -5.03 33.75 -17.28
N GLY A 637 -3.76 34.13 -17.21
CA GLY A 637 -3.04 34.32 -15.96
C GLY A 637 -2.28 33.11 -15.43
N GLY A 638 -2.59 31.90 -15.90
CA GLY A 638 -1.96 30.67 -15.44
C GLY A 638 -0.51 30.48 -15.93
N GLY A 639 0.05 29.31 -15.61
CA GLY A 639 1.38 28.86 -16.02
C GLY A 639 1.83 27.65 -15.23
N TRP A 640 2.72 26.85 -15.80
CA TRP A 640 3.21 25.60 -15.22
C TRP A 640 4.62 25.28 -15.71
N PHE A 641 5.27 24.28 -15.11
CA PHE A 641 6.57 23.81 -15.57
C PHE A 641 6.42 22.63 -16.52
N ASN A 642 7.23 22.58 -17.58
CA ASN A 642 7.46 21.33 -18.30
C ASN A 642 8.07 20.29 -17.35
N GLY A 643 7.49 19.09 -17.30
CA GLY A 643 7.97 18.00 -16.45
C GLY A 643 9.00 17.10 -17.13
N TYR A 644 9.03 17.05 -18.47
CA TYR A 644 9.72 15.98 -19.19
C TYR A 644 10.24 16.36 -20.58
N TYR A 645 11.26 15.64 -21.00
CA TYR A 645 11.67 15.52 -22.40
C TYR A 645 11.56 14.07 -22.85
N ASP A 646 11.10 13.86 -24.09
CA ASP A 646 11.01 12.52 -24.69
C ASP A 646 12.36 12.03 -25.25
N ASN A 647 12.38 10.81 -25.81
CA ASN A 647 13.63 10.21 -26.31
C ASN A 647 14.18 10.89 -27.57
N ASP A 648 13.41 11.78 -28.21
CA ASP A 648 13.86 12.61 -29.32
C ASP A 648 14.30 14.01 -28.84
N GLY A 649 14.37 14.21 -27.52
CA GLY A 649 14.75 15.47 -26.88
C GLY A 649 13.72 16.58 -27.07
N GLN A 650 12.45 16.26 -27.32
CA GLN A 650 11.38 17.24 -27.42
C GLN A 650 10.69 17.44 -26.05
N PRO A 651 10.32 18.69 -25.69
CA PRO A 651 9.56 18.93 -24.47
C PRO A 651 8.19 18.25 -24.57
N LEU A 652 7.78 17.60 -23.47
CA LEU A 652 6.56 16.80 -23.45
C LEU A 652 5.30 17.66 -23.24
N GLU A 653 5.40 18.71 -22.42
CA GLU A 653 4.30 19.61 -22.06
C GLU A 653 4.33 20.91 -22.87
N GLY A 654 3.20 21.62 -22.87
CA GLY A 654 3.03 22.88 -23.60
C GLY A 654 1.78 22.89 -24.47
N TYR A 655 1.81 23.70 -25.53
CA TYR A 655 0.69 23.80 -26.47
C TYR A 655 0.98 23.02 -27.75
N SER A 656 0.06 22.14 -28.13
CA SER A 656 0.04 21.49 -29.45
C SER A 656 -1.18 21.98 -30.21
N GLY A 657 -1.01 23.01 -31.03
CA GLY A 657 -2.14 23.71 -31.64
C GLY A 657 -3.03 24.38 -30.57
N GLU A 658 -4.30 23.97 -30.48
CA GLU A 658 -5.23 24.46 -29.45
C GLU A 658 -5.21 23.62 -28.16
N GLU A 659 -4.63 22.42 -28.22
CA GLU A 659 -4.60 21.46 -27.11
C GLU A 659 -3.50 21.81 -26.10
N THR A 660 -3.81 21.62 -24.82
CA THR A 660 -2.88 21.86 -23.72
C THR A 660 -2.37 20.52 -23.18
N ARG A 661 -1.05 20.34 -23.19
CA ARG A 661 -0.33 19.22 -22.57
C ARG A 661 0.19 19.66 -21.23
N MET A 662 -0.36 19.07 -20.17
CA MET A 662 0.03 19.36 -18.80
C MET A 662 0.06 18.05 -18.00
N MET A 663 1.07 17.89 -17.16
CA MET A 663 1.20 16.79 -16.22
C MET A 663 1.29 17.32 -14.79
N LEU A 664 0.60 16.64 -13.87
CA LEU A 664 0.59 16.99 -12.45
C LEU A 664 1.98 16.78 -11.81
N THR A 665 2.69 15.72 -12.21
CA THR A 665 3.97 15.31 -11.62
C THR A 665 5.03 16.41 -11.64
N GLY A 666 5.19 17.11 -12.77
CA GLY A 666 6.13 18.24 -12.89
C GLY A 666 5.83 19.36 -11.88
N GLN A 667 4.56 19.55 -11.56
CA GLN A 667 4.12 20.63 -10.69
C GLN A 667 4.33 20.28 -9.21
N VAL A 668 4.04 19.03 -8.83
CA VAL A 668 4.18 18.55 -7.44
C VAL A 668 5.58 18.83 -6.92
N PHE A 669 6.60 18.36 -7.65
CA PHE A 669 7.97 18.48 -7.18
C PHE A 669 8.52 19.89 -7.32
N ALA A 670 8.09 20.68 -8.32
CA ALA A 670 8.45 22.08 -8.41
C ALA A 670 7.91 22.90 -7.21
N VAL A 671 6.70 22.60 -6.74
CA VAL A 671 6.10 23.23 -5.55
C VAL A 671 6.81 22.75 -4.28
N MET A 672 6.96 21.43 -4.12
CA MET A 672 7.53 20.78 -2.93
C MET A 672 8.99 21.17 -2.69
N SER A 673 9.81 21.22 -3.75
CA SER A 673 11.24 21.56 -3.66
C SER A 673 11.52 23.05 -3.45
N LYS A 674 10.48 23.90 -3.45
CA LYS A 674 10.58 25.36 -3.50
C LYS A 674 11.28 25.89 -4.77
N THR A 675 11.36 25.09 -5.86
CA THR A 675 11.77 25.60 -7.18
C THR A 675 10.78 26.65 -7.69
N ALA A 676 9.48 26.35 -7.59
CA ALA A 676 8.40 27.27 -7.91
C ALA A 676 8.33 28.39 -6.87
N GLN A 677 8.47 29.64 -7.33
CA GLN A 677 8.23 30.83 -6.50
C GLN A 677 6.75 30.95 -6.15
N GLU A 678 6.40 31.67 -5.08
CA GLU A 678 5.02 31.79 -4.59
C GLU A 678 4.02 32.20 -5.68
N GLN A 679 4.35 33.22 -6.48
CA GLN A 679 3.54 33.64 -7.64
C GLN A 679 3.41 32.55 -8.72
N GLN A 680 4.42 31.70 -8.88
CA GLN A 680 4.34 30.56 -9.81
C GLN A 680 3.44 29.45 -9.23
N VAL A 681 3.44 29.24 -7.91
CA VAL A 681 2.54 28.28 -7.26
C VAL A 681 1.08 28.68 -7.46
N GLU A 682 0.74 29.96 -7.29
CA GLU A 682 -0.61 30.49 -7.58
C GLU A 682 -1.05 30.14 -9.01
N LYS A 683 -0.19 30.44 -10.00
CA LYS A 683 -0.45 30.14 -11.42
C LYS A 683 -0.53 28.65 -11.76
N ILE A 684 0.26 27.83 -11.06
CA ILE A 684 0.21 26.37 -11.15
C ILE A 684 -1.15 25.88 -10.67
N CYS A 685 -1.63 26.37 -9.52
CA CYS A 685 -2.94 26.02 -8.98
C CYS A 685 -4.07 26.41 -9.95
N GLU A 686 -4.02 27.61 -10.53
CA GLU A 686 -4.97 28.05 -11.57
C GLU A 686 -4.97 27.11 -12.78
N SER A 687 -3.78 26.68 -13.23
CA SER A 687 -3.63 25.78 -14.38
C SER A 687 -4.10 24.37 -14.08
N ALA A 688 -3.77 23.84 -12.90
CA ALA A 688 -4.23 22.53 -12.45
C ALA A 688 -5.76 22.49 -12.32
N ASP A 689 -6.35 23.54 -11.77
CA ASP A 689 -7.81 23.70 -11.68
C ASP A 689 -8.48 23.79 -13.05
N ARG A 690 -7.83 24.44 -14.02
CA ARG A 690 -8.39 24.60 -15.37
C ARG A 690 -8.27 23.33 -16.20
N TYR A 691 -7.11 22.67 -16.20
CA TYR A 691 -6.77 21.64 -17.17
C TYR A 691 -6.87 20.21 -16.62
N LEU A 692 -6.58 20.01 -15.33
CA LEU A 692 -6.48 18.69 -14.74
C LEU A 692 -7.68 18.35 -13.85
N TYR A 693 -8.25 19.33 -13.16
CA TYR A 693 -9.32 19.12 -12.19
C TYR A 693 -10.66 18.78 -12.85
N ASN A 694 -11.26 17.68 -12.40
CA ASN A 694 -12.65 17.32 -12.67
C ASN A 694 -13.25 16.63 -11.45
N LYS A 695 -14.16 17.35 -10.77
CA LYS A 695 -14.80 16.90 -9.53
C LYS A 695 -15.51 15.55 -9.65
N GLU A 696 -16.20 15.32 -10.77
CA GLU A 696 -17.07 14.15 -10.95
C GLU A 696 -16.30 12.82 -10.95
N ILE A 697 -14.98 12.86 -11.22
CA ILE A 697 -14.13 11.68 -11.33
C ILE A 697 -13.07 11.58 -10.23
N GLY A 698 -13.11 12.44 -9.20
CA GLY A 698 -12.12 12.42 -8.11
C GLY A 698 -11.19 13.62 -8.01
N GLY A 699 -11.25 14.58 -8.94
CA GLY A 699 -10.45 15.80 -8.89
C GLY A 699 -9.33 15.83 -9.91
N TYR A 700 -8.07 15.91 -9.47
CA TYR A 700 -6.93 16.21 -10.33
C TYR A 700 -6.43 14.99 -11.10
N ARG A 701 -6.57 15.01 -12.43
CA ARG A 701 -5.95 14.02 -13.32
C ARG A 701 -4.43 14.10 -13.28
N LEU A 702 -3.76 12.98 -13.54
CA LEU A 702 -2.31 12.93 -13.63
C LEU A 702 -1.76 13.71 -14.84
N ASN A 703 -2.50 13.73 -15.94
CA ASN A 703 -2.18 14.49 -17.15
C ASN A 703 -3.44 14.83 -17.95
N THR A 704 -3.35 15.84 -18.82
CA THR A 704 -4.36 16.09 -19.87
C THR A 704 -4.32 15.00 -20.94
N ASN A 705 -5.34 14.93 -21.79
CA ASN A 705 -5.33 14.02 -22.94
C ASN A 705 -4.40 14.60 -24.01
N PHE A 706 -3.36 13.85 -24.37
CA PHE A 706 -2.38 14.28 -25.37
C PHE A 706 -2.79 13.92 -26.80
N HIS A 707 -3.82 13.08 -26.95
CA HIS A 707 -4.33 12.59 -28.23
C HIS A 707 -3.26 11.92 -29.11
N GLU A 708 -2.26 11.30 -28.47
CA GLU A 708 -1.11 10.68 -29.12
C GLU A 708 -0.72 9.34 -28.47
N GLU A 709 -0.24 8.41 -29.28
CA GLU A 709 0.52 7.23 -28.85
C GLU A 709 2.03 7.56 -28.93
N LYS A 710 2.65 7.94 -27.81
CA LYS A 710 4.06 8.36 -27.78
C LYS A 710 5.02 7.22 -27.41
N PHE A 711 5.34 6.37 -28.40
CA PHE A 711 6.30 5.27 -28.25
C PHE A 711 7.75 5.72 -28.03
N ASN A 712 8.04 7.00 -28.18
CA ASN A 712 9.31 7.64 -27.83
C ASN A 712 9.32 8.20 -26.39
N MET A 713 8.27 7.98 -25.60
CA MET A 713 8.16 8.43 -24.20
C MET A 713 7.83 7.29 -23.26
N GLY A 714 6.78 6.51 -23.51
CA GLY A 714 6.43 5.38 -22.65
C GLY A 714 5.08 4.75 -22.91
N ARG A 715 4.91 3.54 -22.37
CA ARG A 715 3.66 2.75 -22.50
C ARG A 715 2.43 3.41 -21.86
N MET A 716 2.61 4.44 -21.04
CA MET A 716 1.53 5.27 -20.48
C MET A 716 0.54 5.68 -21.57
N PHE A 717 1.05 6.15 -22.70
CA PHE A 717 0.23 6.65 -23.81
C PHE A 717 -0.52 5.55 -24.57
N SER A 718 -0.29 4.27 -24.26
CA SER A 718 -1.05 3.13 -24.79
C SER A 718 -2.24 2.74 -23.92
N PHE A 719 -2.30 3.19 -22.66
CA PHE A 719 -3.50 3.03 -21.84
C PHE A 719 -4.61 3.94 -22.35
N ALA A 720 -5.87 3.51 -22.21
CA ALA A 720 -7.01 4.38 -22.46
C ALA A 720 -6.92 5.62 -21.56
N TYR A 721 -7.23 6.80 -22.11
CA TYR A 721 -7.22 8.02 -21.31
C TYR A 721 -8.28 7.96 -20.20
N GLY A 722 -7.88 8.30 -18.98
CA GLY A 722 -8.65 8.10 -17.76
C GLY A 722 -8.34 6.78 -17.04
N GLU A 723 -7.43 5.96 -17.53
CA GLU A 723 -7.02 4.71 -16.87
C GLU A 723 -5.55 4.77 -16.45
N LYS A 724 -5.25 4.19 -15.28
CA LYS A 724 -3.88 4.02 -14.78
C LYS A 724 -3.09 5.33 -14.85
N GLU A 725 -1.83 5.31 -15.28
CA GLU A 725 -0.99 6.51 -15.35
C GLU A 725 -1.37 7.47 -16.49
N ASN A 726 -2.35 7.14 -17.35
CA ASN A 726 -2.79 8.02 -18.44
C ASN A 726 -4.10 8.74 -18.09
N GLY A 727 -4.01 9.90 -17.44
CA GLY A 727 -5.14 10.81 -17.27
C GLY A 727 -6.18 10.39 -16.23
N ALA A 728 -5.96 9.30 -15.49
CA ALA A 728 -6.75 8.98 -14.31
C ALA A 728 -6.48 9.99 -13.18
N VAL A 729 -7.38 10.08 -12.20
CA VAL A 729 -7.09 10.76 -10.94
C VAL A 729 -6.23 9.82 -10.10
N PHE A 730 -4.92 9.99 -10.18
CA PHE A 730 -3.96 9.08 -9.53
C PHE A 730 -3.69 9.53 -8.10
N SER A 731 -4.31 8.85 -7.13
CA SER A 731 -4.41 9.28 -5.73
C SER A 731 -3.06 9.66 -5.13
N HIS A 732 -2.00 8.87 -5.40
CA HIS A 732 -0.69 9.11 -4.80
C HIS A 732 -0.10 10.47 -5.23
N MET A 733 -0.13 10.80 -6.53
CA MET A 733 0.37 12.09 -7.01
C MET A 733 -0.51 13.24 -6.55
N THR A 734 -1.84 13.08 -6.52
CA THR A 734 -2.76 14.11 -6.02
C THR A 734 -2.55 14.38 -4.53
N VAL A 735 -2.27 13.36 -3.71
CA VAL A 735 -1.93 13.56 -2.29
C VAL A 735 -0.58 14.23 -2.13
N MET A 736 0.44 13.88 -2.92
CA MET A 736 1.72 14.58 -2.90
C MET A 736 1.59 16.04 -3.36
N TYR A 737 0.70 16.33 -4.32
CA TYR A 737 0.34 17.70 -4.70
C TYR A 737 -0.25 18.47 -3.51
N ALA A 738 -1.21 17.87 -2.81
CA ALA A 738 -1.78 18.46 -1.61
C ALA A 738 -0.72 18.71 -0.53
N ASN A 739 0.12 17.72 -0.26
CA ASN A 739 1.22 17.82 0.70
C ASN A 739 2.16 19.00 0.38
N ALA A 740 2.57 19.12 -0.88
CA ALA A 740 3.40 20.22 -1.35
C ALA A 740 2.73 21.59 -1.14
N LEU A 741 1.44 21.71 -1.44
CA LEU A 741 0.68 22.94 -1.23
C LEU A 741 0.57 23.32 0.25
N TYR A 742 0.27 22.35 1.12
CA TYR A 742 0.25 22.57 2.57
C TYR A 742 1.61 23.03 3.10
N GLN A 743 2.72 22.41 2.68
CA GLN A 743 4.07 22.82 3.06
C GLN A 743 4.38 24.26 2.64
N ARG A 744 3.78 24.72 1.55
CA ARG A 744 3.96 26.07 0.98
C ARG A 744 2.92 27.09 1.47
N GLY A 745 1.99 26.70 2.34
CA GLY A 745 0.97 27.60 2.90
C GLY A 745 -0.28 27.78 2.04
N PHE A 746 -0.39 27.09 0.90
CA PHE A 746 -1.55 27.05 0.01
C PHE A 746 -2.60 26.06 0.53
N VAL A 747 -3.08 26.34 1.76
CA VAL A 747 -3.90 25.41 2.55
C VAL A 747 -5.26 25.14 1.90
N LYS A 748 -5.87 26.14 1.24
CA LYS A 748 -7.20 25.98 0.63
C LYS A 748 -7.14 25.06 -0.59
N GLU A 749 -6.10 25.22 -1.40
CA GLU A 749 -5.81 24.42 -2.58
C GLU A 749 -5.41 23.00 -2.17
N GLY A 750 -4.55 22.86 -1.15
CA GLY A 750 -4.17 21.56 -0.58
C GLY A 750 -5.38 20.81 0.00
N HIS A 751 -6.23 21.51 0.75
CA HIS A 751 -7.46 20.95 1.30
C HIS A 751 -8.40 20.47 0.20
N LYS A 752 -8.60 21.28 -0.86
CA LYS A 752 -9.40 20.90 -2.03
C LYS A 752 -8.90 19.59 -2.65
N ALA A 753 -7.58 19.44 -2.81
CA ALA A 753 -6.96 18.24 -3.39
C ALA A 753 -7.14 16.97 -2.53
N LEU A 754 -7.09 17.07 -1.20
CA LEU A 754 -7.41 15.93 -0.32
C LEU A 754 -8.91 15.64 -0.28
N LYS A 755 -9.72 16.68 -0.09
CA LYS A 755 -11.17 16.59 0.09
C LYS A 755 -11.85 15.94 -1.10
N THR A 756 -11.44 16.28 -2.33
CA THR A 756 -12.02 15.68 -3.54
C THR A 756 -11.77 14.17 -3.63
N LEU A 757 -10.62 13.67 -3.18
CA LEU A 757 -10.34 12.23 -3.16
C LEU A 757 -11.21 11.52 -2.12
N ALA A 758 -11.37 12.12 -0.93
CA ALA A 758 -12.22 11.58 0.13
C ALA A 758 -13.70 11.58 -0.27
N ASP A 759 -14.18 12.67 -0.86
CA ASP A 759 -15.57 12.83 -1.31
C ASP A 759 -15.92 11.80 -2.38
N THR A 760 -15.06 11.61 -3.38
CA THR A 760 -15.29 10.60 -4.40
C THR A 760 -15.17 9.20 -3.82
N SER A 761 -14.21 8.90 -2.94
CA SER A 761 -14.12 7.61 -2.24
C SER A 761 -15.41 7.28 -1.49
N LEU A 762 -15.94 8.23 -0.72
CA LEU A 762 -17.16 8.10 0.09
C LEU A 762 -18.45 8.15 -0.74
N ASN A 763 -18.40 8.67 -1.96
CA ASN A 763 -19.51 8.61 -2.90
C ASN A 763 -19.54 7.25 -3.61
N PHE A 764 -20.15 6.26 -2.95
CA PHE A 764 -20.25 4.90 -3.48
C PHE A 764 -20.94 4.81 -4.84
N GLU A 765 -21.82 5.75 -5.20
CA GLU A 765 -22.48 5.72 -6.51
C GLU A 765 -21.52 5.95 -7.67
N THR A 766 -20.42 6.63 -7.41
CA THR A 766 -19.33 6.85 -8.37
C THR A 766 -18.20 5.84 -8.14
N SER A 767 -17.68 5.75 -6.91
CA SER A 767 -16.46 4.97 -6.64
C SER A 767 -16.65 3.46 -6.71
N LYS A 768 -17.81 2.94 -6.29
CA LYS A 768 -18.10 1.50 -6.19
C LYS A 768 -17.04 0.71 -5.41
N ILE A 769 -16.46 1.31 -4.37
CA ILE A 769 -15.49 0.67 -3.47
C ILE A 769 -15.95 0.74 -2.02
N TYR A 770 -15.41 -0.14 -1.18
CA TYR A 770 -15.51 -0.01 0.27
C TYR A 770 -14.64 1.16 0.80
N PRO A 771 -14.86 1.60 2.06
CA PRO A 771 -14.08 2.68 2.65
C PRO A 771 -12.56 2.49 2.53
N GLY A 772 -11.90 3.57 2.12
CA GLY A 772 -10.47 3.62 1.80
C GLY A 772 -10.23 4.46 0.55
N ILE A 773 -8.95 4.72 0.24
CA ILE A 773 -8.53 5.42 -0.96
C ILE A 773 -8.00 4.41 -2.00
N PRO A 774 -8.48 4.45 -3.26
CA PRO A 774 -7.98 3.59 -4.33
C PRO A 774 -6.62 4.08 -4.85
N GLU A 775 -5.92 3.29 -5.65
CA GLU A 775 -4.73 3.75 -6.37
C GLU A 775 -5.06 4.91 -7.31
N TYR A 776 -6.16 4.77 -8.04
CA TYR A 776 -6.68 5.81 -8.91
C TYR A 776 -8.21 5.71 -9.02
N PHE A 777 -8.82 6.83 -9.39
CA PHE A 777 -10.18 6.84 -9.95
C PHE A 777 -10.10 6.93 -11.46
N ASN A 778 -10.84 6.06 -12.13
CA ASN A 778 -10.80 6.00 -13.59
C ASN A 778 -11.60 7.14 -14.25
N GLY A 779 -11.71 7.13 -15.58
CA GLY A 779 -12.44 8.15 -16.35
C GLY A 779 -13.92 8.31 -15.99
N ASP A 780 -14.52 7.32 -15.33
CA ASP A 780 -15.90 7.34 -14.83
C ASP A 780 -15.99 7.60 -13.32
N GLY A 781 -14.84 7.82 -12.65
CA GLY A 781 -14.74 8.03 -11.21
C GLY A 781 -14.78 6.74 -10.37
N ARG A 782 -14.73 5.55 -10.99
CA ARG A 782 -14.68 4.28 -10.27
C ARG A 782 -13.32 4.10 -9.60
N GLY A 783 -13.31 3.65 -8.34
CA GLY A 783 -12.09 3.34 -7.62
C GLY A 783 -11.46 2.02 -8.08
N MET A 784 -10.17 2.08 -8.40
CA MET A 784 -9.41 0.97 -8.96
C MET A 784 -8.20 0.63 -8.06
N TYR A 785 -7.77 -0.65 -8.05
CA TYR A 785 -6.63 -1.12 -7.25
C TYR A 785 -6.74 -0.73 -5.77
N ASN A 786 -7.76 -1.28 -5.11
CA ASN A 786 -8.15 -0.90 -3.76
C ASN A 786 -7.15 -1.40 -2.72
N TYR A 787 -7.16 -0.74 -1.55
CA TYR A 787 -6.43 -1.08 -0.33
C TYR A 787 -4.91 -0.91 -0.36
N LEU A 788 -4.21 -1.42 -1.37
CA LEU A 788 -2.75 -1.57 -1.29
C LEU A 788 -1.97 -0.34 -1.76
N THR A 789 -2.65 0.73 -2.22
CA THR A 789 -1.99 1.94 -2.73
C THR A 789 -1.10 2.61 -1.69
N GLY A 790 0.07 3.06 -2.15
CA GLY A 790 0.97 3.90 -1.37
C GLY A 790 0.42 5.30 -1.06
N ALA A 791 -0.62 5.74 -1.78
CA ALA A 791 -1.31 7.00 -1.52
C ALA A 791 -1.81 7.10 -0.08
N ALA A 792 -2.19 5.97 0.54
CA ALA A 792 -2.68 5.95 1.91
C ALA A 792 -1.62 6.39 2.94
N SER A 793 -0.36 5.94 2.80
CA SER A 793 0.74 6.38 3.66
C SER A 793 0.97 7.88 3.55
N TRP A 794 0.93 8.42 2.33
CA TRP A 794 1.07 9.86 2.09
C TRP A 794 -0.13 10.66 2.60
N TYR A 795 -1.34 10.11 2.50
CA TYR A 795 -2.56 10.80 2.95
C TYR A 795 -2.53 10.90 4.46
N MET A 796 -2.24 9.78 5.15
CA MET A 796 -2.07 9.75 6.59
C MET A 796 -0.98 10.70 7.05
N LEU A 797 0.20 10.64 6.43
CA LEU A 797 1.31 11.55 6.72
C LEU A 797 0.87 13.01 6.60
N THR A 798 0.28 13.38 5.47
CA THR A 798 -0.17 14.76 5.20
C THR A 798 -1.22 15.22 6.20
N VAL A 799 -2.22 14.39 6.52
CA VAL A 799 -3.25 14.76 7.50
C VAL A 799 -2.64 14.98 8.88
N VAL A 800 -1.75 14.11 9.32
CA VAL A 800 -1.13 14.20 10.64
C VAL A 800 -0.15 15.38 10.71
N THR A 801 0.82 15.44 9.80
CA THR A 801 1.96 16.35 9.89
C THR A 801 1.70 17.73 9.31
N GLU A 802 0.75 17.87 8.38
CA GLU A 802 0.45 19.14 7.74
C GLU A 802 -0.92 19.70 8.13
N VAL A 803 -2.00 18.90 8.03
CA VAL A 803 -3.37 19.39 8.28
C VAL A 803 -3.59 19.67 9.77
N PHE A 804 -3.47 18.65 10.61
CA PHE A 804 -3.42 18.82 12.06
C PHE A 804 -2.08 19.43 12.50
N GLY A 805 -1.02 19.22 11.72
CA GLY A 805 0.24 19.91 11.90
C GLY A 805 1.14 19.31 12.98
N VAL A 806 0.88 18.08 13.41
CA VAL A 806 1.64 17.40 14.48
C VAL A 806 2.81 16.65 13.86
N HIS A 807 4.02 17.14 14.06
CA HIS A 807 5.24 16.57 13.48
C HIS A 807 6.44 16.81 14.38
N GLY A 808 7.53 16.13 14.10
CA GLY A 808 8.80 16.27 14.77
C GLY A 808 9.67 17.33 14.09
N GLU A 809 10.47 18.02 14.88
CA GLU A 809 11.55 18.88 14.41
C GLU A 809 12.82 18.51 15.17
N ILE A 810 13.55 17.51 14.66
CA ILE A 810 14.69 16.87 15.32
C ILE A 810 14.33 16.41 16.75
N GLY A 811 13.27 15.61 16.84
CA GLY A 811 12.82 14.92 18.04
C GLY A 811 11.91 15.72 18.96
N ARG A 812 11.85 17.05 18.86
CA ARG A 812 10.83 17.87 19.54
C ARG A 812 9.50 17.75 18.80
N MET A 813 8.38 17.76 19.50
CA MET A 813 7.06 17.84 18.87
C MET A 813 6.76 19.30 18.52
N ALA A 814 6.44 19.56 17.26
CA ALA A 814 5.88 20.81 16.76
C ALA A 814 4.41 20.58 16.36
N ILE A 815 3.54 21.52 16.74
CA ILE A 815 2.12 21.49 16.43
C ILE A 815 1.75 22.78 15.69
N ARG A 816 1.56 22.69 14.38
CA ARG A 816 1.31 23.84 13.48
C ARG A 816 0.01 23.65 12.69
N PRO A 817 -1.16 23.96 13.28
CA PRO A 817 -2.46 23.67 12.66
C PRO A 817 -2.66 24.41 11.34
N LYS A 818 -3.11 23.67 10.32
CA LYS A 818 -3.51 24.20 9.00
C LYS A 818 -4.93 23.76 8.64
N LEU A 819 -5.80 23.68 9.64
CA LEU A 819 -7.21 23.31 9.49
C LEU A 819 -8.01 24.49 8.91
N VAL A 820 -8.88 24.22 7.94
CA VAL A 820 -9.88 25.18 7.46
C VAL A 820 -11.12 25.16 8.35
N SER A 821 -11.94 26.21 8.31
CA SER A 821 -13.07 26.38 9.23
C SER A 821 -14.10 25.24 9.20
N GLU A 822 -14.32 24.60 8.06
CA GLU A 822 -15.27 23.48 7.92
C GLU A 822 -14.82 22.18 8.59
N GLN A 823 -13.55 22.06 8.98
CA GLN A 823 -13.02 20.87 9.67
C GLN A 823 -13.27 20.91 11.18
N PHE A 824 -13.70 22.04 11.73
CA PHE A 824 -14.08 22.18 13.13
C PHE A 824 -15.56 21.83 13.33
N ASP A 825 -15.87 21.22 14.47
CA ASP A 825 -17.22 20.82 14.85
C ASP A 825 -18.16 22.02 15.15
N ALA A 826 -19.36 21.71 15.65
CA ALA A 826 -20.37 22.72 15.98
C ALA A 826 -19.88 23.69 17.08
N GLU A 827 -19.11 23.19 18.03
CA GLU A 827 -18.50 23.91 19.15
C GLU A 827 -17.17 24.60 18.78
N GLY A 828 -16.66 24.38 17.56
CA GLY A 828 -15.42 24.96 17.07
C GLY A 828 -14.18 24.15 17.45
N ASN A 829 -14.30 22.84 17.69
CA ASN A 829 -13.18 21.97 18.03
C ASN A 829 -12.80 21.03 16.88
N ALA A 830 -11.52 20.68 16.83
CA ALA A 830 -11.01 19.53 16.09
C ALA A 830 -10.01 18.80 17.00
N ARG A 831 -9.90 17.47 16.88
CA ARG A 831 -9.01 16.68 17.74
C ARG A 831 -8.34 15.55 16.96
N ILE A 832 -7.10 15.25 17.34
CA ILE A 832 -6.34 14.09 16.87
C ILE A 832 -5.73 13.34 18.07
N SER A 833 -5.76 12.01 18.01
CA SER A 833 -5.10 11.13 18.97
C SER A 833 -4.01 10.34 18.26
N LEU A 834 -2.77 10.37 18.74
CA LEU A 834 -1.64 9.66 18.14
C LEU A 834 -0.55 9.30 19.16
N CYS A 835 0.38 8.43 18.77
CA CYS A 835 1.60 8.15 19.52
C CYS A 835 2.74 9.05 19.04
N PHE A 836 3.47 9.67 19.96
CA PHE A 836 4.69 10.41 19.66
C PHE A 836 5.72 10.15 20.76
N ALA A 837 6.96 9.80 20.37
CA ALA A 837 8.04 9.47 21.29
C ALA A 837 7.65 8.47 22.41
N GLY A 838 6.84 7.46 22.08
CA GLY A 838 6.41 6.41 23.01
C GLY A 838 5.29 6.80 23.99
N LYS A 839 4.67 7.97 23.80
CA LYS A 839 3.55 8.46 24.61
C LYS A 839 2.33 8.72 23.71
N ASN A 840 1.13 8.46 24.23
CA ASN A 840 -0.11 8.79 23.53
C ASN A 840 -0.54 10.21 23.87
N PHE A 841 -0.91 10.98 22.85
CA PHE A 841 -1.39 12.35 22.98
C PHE A 841 -2.78 12.49 22.37
N ASP A 842 -3.69 13.10 23.13
CA ASP A 842 -4.98 13.64 22.65
C ASP A 842 -4.83 15.16 22.48
N ILE A 843 -4.75 15.64 21.24
CA ILE A 843 -4.50 17.05 20.91
C ILE A 843 -5.79 17.67 20.40
N THR A 844 -6.31 18.70 21.11
CA THR A 844 -7.57 19.38 20.79
C THR A 844 -7.30 20.84 20.42
N TYR A 845 -7.77 21.24 19.24
CA TYR A 845 -7.71 22.61 18.73
C TYR A 845 -9.06 23.28 18.99
N LYS A 846 -9.06 24.41 19.72
CA LYS A 846 -10.26 25.18 20.07
C LYS A 846 -10.28 26.47 19.25
N ASN A 847 -11.20 26.56 18.30
CA ASN A 847 -11.45 27.70 17.42
C ASN A 847 -12.90 28.21 17.64
N PRO A 848 -13.22 28.81 18.80
CA PRO A 848 -14.58 29.20 19.16
C PRO A 848 -15.16 30.27 18.23
N GLN A 849 -14.30 31.02 17.54
CA GLN A 849 -14.69 32.05 16.56
C GLN A 849 -14.93 31.47 15.14
N LYS A 850 -14.64 30.18 14.92
CA LYS A 850 -14.73 29.50 13.61
C LYS A 850 -13.98 30.23 12.49
N LEU A 851 -12.81 30.77 12.83
CA LEU A 851 -11.93 31.45 11.90
C LEU A 851 -11.40 30.46 10.86
N ASP A 852 -11.28 30.91 9.62
CA ASP A 852 -10.65 30.12 8.56
C ASP A 852 -9.11 30.16 8.69
N TYR A 853 -8.40 29.26 8.03
CA TYR A 853 -6.94 29.30 8.00
C TYR A 853 -6.44 30.64 7.46
N GLY A 854 -5.40 31.18 8.08
CA GLY A 854 -4.87 32.52 7.82
C GLY A 854 -5.60 33.64 8.59
N GLN A 855 -6.70 33.34 9.27
CA GLN A 855 -7.41 34.29 10.13
C GLN A 855 -7.20 34.05 11.63
N TYR A 856 -6.79 32.83 12.03
CA TYR A 856 -6.43 32.50 13.41
C TYR A 856 -4.92 32.48 13.64
N ALA A 857 -4.52 32.66 14.89
CA ALA A 857 -3.18 32.38 15.39
C ALA A 857 -3.24 31.49 16.64
N VAL A 858 -2.17 30.76 16.93
CA VAL A 858 -2.00 30.05 18.21
C VAL A 858 -1.84 31.10 19.32
N LYS A 859 -2.77 31.11 20.28
CA LYS A 859 -2.75 32.05 21.43
C LYS A 859 -2.16 31.43 22.67
N LYS A 860 -2.46 30.15 22.88
CA LYS A 860 -2.11 29.42 24.08
C LYS A 860 -2.12 27.93 23.78
N ALA A 861 -1.17 27.20 24.35
CA ALA A 861 -1.16 25.75 24.31
C ALA A 861 -0.75 25.19 25.68
N VAL A 862 -1.50 24.22 26.19
CA VAL A 862 -1.30 23.64 27.52
C VAL A 862 -1.41 22.12 27.45
N CYS A 863 -0.46 21.43 28.08
CA CYS A 863 -0.46 19.99 28.26
C CYS A 863 -0.84 19.63 29.71
N ASP A 864 -1.71 18.63 29.88
CA ASP A 864 -2.20 18.11 31.17
C ASP A 864 -2.63 19.21 32.16
N GLU A 865 -3.35 20.21 31.63
CA GLU A 865 -3.91 21.38 32.33
C GLU A 865 -2.89 22.32 33.00
N THR A 866 -1.61 21.93 33.09
CA THR A 866 -0.63 22.54 33.97
C THR A 866 0.67 22.93 33.27
N LEU A 867 1.10 22.19 32.25
CA LEU A 867 2.33 22.46 31.51
C LEU A 867 2.03 23.41 30.33
N ALA A 868 2.43 24.68 30.47
CA ALA A 868 2.36 25.62 29.35
C ALA A 868 3.44 25.28 28.32
N LEU A 869 3.05 25.19 27.05
CA LEU A 869 3.94 24.90 25.93
C LEU A 869 4.58 26.19 25.40
N GLU A 870 5.78 26.08 24.82
CA GLU A 870 6.36 27.18 24.03
C GLU A 870 5.48 27.40 22.79
N CYS A 871 5.10 28.65 22.50
CA CYS A 871 4.29 28.95 21.31
C CYS A 871 4.71 30.25 20.63
N ASP A 872 4.62 30.24 19.30
CA ASP A 872 4.59 31.42 18.45
C ASP A 872 3.18 31.59 17.83
N SER A 873 2.98 32.58 16.97
CA SER A 873 1.65 32.83 16.38
C SER A 873 1.14 31.70 15.47
N ALA A 874 2.03 30.82 15.01
CA ALA A 874 1.71 29.73 14.09
C ALA A 874 1.79 28.33 14.74
N SER A 875 2.62 28.16 15.77
CA SER A 875 3.02 26.83 16.27
C SER A 875 3.09 26.77 17.80
N ALA A 876 2.88 25.57 18.33
CA ALA A 876 3.24 25.18 19.70
C ALA A 876 4.32 24.09 19.68
N TYR A 877 5.18 24.05 20.70
CA TYR A 877 6.29 23.12 20.79
C TYR A 877 6.33 22.42 22.15
N LEU A 878 6.68 21.13 22.13
CA LEU A 878 6.98 20.33 23.32
C LEU A 878 8.33 19.63 23.11
N GLY A 879 9.29 19.92 23.99
CA GLY A 879 10.65 19.41 23.91
C GLY A 879 10.72 17.90 24.09
N ARG A 880 11.68 17.25 23.44
CA ARG A 880 11.85 15.79 23.54
C ARG A 880 12.11 15.32 24.98
N ASP A 881 13.00 16.03 25.68
CA ASP A 881 13.34 15.72 27.06
C ASP A 881 12.15 15.93 27.99
N GLU A 882 11.31 16.93 27.71
CA GLU A 882 10.06 17.17 28.44
C GLU A 882 9.13 15.95 28.28
N ILE A 883 8.90 15.48 27.05
CA ILE A 883 8.09 14.28 26.77
C ILE A 883 8.64 13.05 27.52
N GLY A 884 9.96 12.85 27.46
CA GLY A 884 10.62 11.73 28.14
C GLY A 884 10.45 11.76 29.66
N SER A 885 10.30 12.95 30.25
CA SER A 885 10.12 13.14 31.69
C SER A 885 8.67 12.97 32.18
N MET A 886 7.68 12.95 31.28
CA MET A 886 6.26 12.88 31.66
C MET A 886 5.89 11.52 32.29
N GLU A 887 5.12 11.55 33.38
CA GLU A 887 4.57 10.35 34.03
C GLU A 887 3.32 9.83 33.32
N GLY A 888 3.16 8.50 33.23
CA GLY A 888 2.02 7.89 32.54
C GLY A 888 2.23 7.73 31.03
N ALA A 889 1.23 7.16 30.35
CA ALA A 889 1.30 6.83 28.92
C ALA A 889 0.34 7.64 28.05
N GLY A 890 -0.52 8.49 28.65
CA GLY A 890 -1.55 9.24 27.94
C GLY A 890 -1.62 10.67 28.46
N HIS A 891 -1.57 11.62 27.54
CA HIS A 891 -1.48 13.06 27.81
C HIS A 891 -2.48 13.82 26.96
N ARG A 892 -2.94 14.97 27.45
CA ARG A 892 -3.87 15.85 26.73
C ARG A 892 -3.22 17.18 26.43
N ILE A 893 -3.34 17.65 25.20
CA ILE A 893 -2.89 18.99 24.79
C ILE A 893 -4.11 19.77 24.30
N GLU A 894 -4.31 20.96 24.85
CA GLU A 894 -5.31 21.91 24.36
C GLU A 894 -4.62 23.12 23.72
N ILE A 895 -5.03 23.46 22.51
CA ILE A 895 -4.51 24.59 21.73
C ILE A 895 -5.66 25.57 21.48
N GLU A 896 -5.52 26.79 21.97
CA GLU A 896 -6.47 27.88 21.77
C GLU A 896 -6.09 28.71 20.53
N LEU A 897 -7.02 28.78 19.57
CA LEU A 897 -6.90 29.54 18.33
C LEU A 897 -7.80 30.79 18.41
N GLY A 898 -7.28 31.94 17.97
CA GLY A 898 -8.07 33.18 17.88
C GLY A 898 -7.34 34.37 17.33
#